data_AF-A0A162PII6-F1
#
_entry.id   AF-A0A162PII6-F1
#
_cell.length_a   1.000
_cell.length_b   1.000
_cell.length_c   1.000
_cell.angle_alpha   90.00
_cell.angle_beta   90.00
_cell.angle_gamma   90.00
#
_symmetry.space_group_name_H-M   'P 1'
#
loop_
_entity.id
_entity.type
_entity.pdbx_description
1 polymer ?
#
loop_
_entity_poly.entity_id
_entity_poly.type
_entity_poly.pdbx_seq_one_letter_code
_entity_poly.pdbx_strand_id
1 'polypeptide(L)'
;MVNFANLIRANVERSNKNVRETERENEKLQNLLSQDDINPEPQTHSTRRIDLDSIMIGDDDSLPKPASTRNTKIAAQQMEQTLSTEIGGDIDDKDYFQEINNFDFLSLENIPLKSQNRILRTEYLEVRSRLKEFNEEMKHLTRKQRSLLIDLEKSQKETVAMRSVIKTIANVFPDGSELKTRLDTNDWVIEDVEEDLLKNLNNITQRVRNAEQYVADQLQGMNDEIDKYKKAFNIMHNEKQAIQQEASNSLLTIDELKQTLESLTNKIQILESENSELKYQLQNQQPIITEPEISEEERLRLEKLRLLQEKQKELELIQQQLAELNPLQEDATVSVTPSNPVQNNKPSNINITPTTPKQMQEEVHTTNNEPETTEEPADPFPAAERYDNMKPNNDDINSQSRPQPKLDKPATTPTQELHHEFKKEKPVKKKEIIPEKIPDIQEESFDIDAFLTDKLQLQSKQTESTNNEINKDTTTHTPTSSNTVTETSTPTIEEEIIIPINIEDHIQTLNDKKIYVLKSIGFHGYSRNQELSDFIQKDSEGNELFGDKSKTIKQEITNITRGLIDSNYLTAQRITMGGRGGYNFNSFELTDMGKAVFKHLTKQQPVISEMAQLKRQHGSYEHGYLIKEASEEFEAMGYKVLTDRVNCRRDLNDGRHKIFDFVIEKDGKEMLIEVERGTHNEEDFFNAMDKIYEITKDFYFITPNQTILYDKTRKQFHMWIKKRMGGSSDPRIKGVVTVNFLSFDLLKKTPRPKTLWKATKF
;
A
#
# COMPACT_ATOMS: atom_id res chain seq x y z
N MET A 1 -14.35 18.61 27.51
CA MET A 1 -13.91 18.43 26.10
C MET A 1 -14.26 19.62 25.20
N VAL A 2 -15.53 20.01 25.03
CA VAL A 2 -15.95 21.04 24.03
C VAL A 2 -15.11 22.32 24.03
N ASN A 3 -14.85 22.92 25.20
CA ASN A 3 -14.05 24.15 25.31
C ASN A 3 -12.60 23.98 24.80
N PHE A 4 -12.01 22.78 24.93
CA PHE A 4 -10.66 22.48 24.43
C PHE A 4 -10.65 22.35 22.90
N ALA A 5 -11.66 21.72 22.31
CA ALA A 5 -11.83 21.67 20.86
C ALA A 5 -12.03 23.07 20.24
N ASN A 6 -12.77 23.95 20.93
CA ASN A 6 -12.94 25.35 20.52
C ASN A 6 -11.63 26.16 20.64
N LEU A 7 -10.81 25.91 21.68
CA LEU A 7 -9.49 26.55 21.83
C LEU A 7 -8.51 26.12 20.72
N ILE A 8 -8.47 24.82 20.38
CA ILE A 8 -7.68 24.31 19.26
C ILE A 8 -8.14 24.96 17.94
N ARG A 9 -9.46 25.01 17.67
CA ARG A 9 -10.00 25.65 16.47
C ARG A 9 -9.60 27.13 16.37
N ALA A 10 -9.72 27.89 17.46
CA ALA A 10 -9.33 29.30 17.50
C ALA A 10 -7.82 29.52 17.27
N ASN A 11 -6.96 28.62 17.75
CA ASN A 11 -5.52 28.70 17.49
C ASN A 11 -5.16 28.34 16.04
N VAL A 12 -5.83 27.35 15.45
CA VAL A 12 -5.69 27.02 14.01
C VAL A 12 -6.17 28.19 13.13
N GLU A 13 -7.28 28.83 13.47
CA GLU A 13 -7.80 30.01 12.75
C GLU A 13 -6.84 31.21 12.84
N ARG A 14 -6.21 31.45 14.00
CA ARG A 14 -5.16 32.48 14.14
C ARG A 14 -3.93 32.16 13.29
N SER A 15 -3.43 30.92 13.34
CA SER A 15 -2.29 30.49 12.53
C SER A 15 -2.56 30.70 11.02
N ASN A 16 -3.72 30.25 10.56
CA ASN A 16 -4.16 30.42 9.16
C ASN A 16 -4.39 31.89 8.76
N LYS A 17 -4.72 32.78 9.70
CA LYS A 17 -4.78 34.23 9.43
C LYS A 17 -3.38 34.81 9.21
N ASN A 18 -2.44 34.51 10.11
CA ASN A 18 -1.08 35.03 10.03
C ASN A 18 -0.39 34.61 8.72
N VAL A 19 -0.50 33.34 8.33
CA VAL A 19 0.05 32.83 7.05
C VAL A 19 -0.47 33.65 5.86
N ARG A 20 -1.77 33.94 5.79
CA ARG A 20 -2.39 34.74 4.71
C ARG A 20 -1.98 36.21 4.70
N GLU A 21 -1.54 36.74 5.84
CA GLU A 21 -1.01 38.11 5.91
C GLU A 21 0.44 38.13 5.41
N THR A 22 1.28 37.15 5.79
CA THR A 22 2.63 36.97 5.23
C THR A 22 2.63 36.67 3.73
N GLU A 23 1.69 35.86 3.23
CA GLU A 23 1.50 35.60 1.79
C GLU A 23 1.23 36.91 1.01
N ARG A 24 0.37 37.78 1.54
CA ARG A 24 0.06 39.10 0.94
C ARG A 24 1.21 40.09 0.99
N GLU A 25 2.05 40.03 2.02
CA GLU A 25 3.25 40.87 2.09
C GLU A 25 4.31 40.42 1.09
N ASN A 26 4.52 39.11 0.94
CA ASN A 26 5.37 38.55 -0.11
C ASN A 26 4.84 38.87 -1.53
N GLU A 27 3.52 38.83 -1.73
CA GLU A 27 2.89 39.20 -3.00
C GLU A 27 3.07 40.70 -3.31
N LYS A 28 2.99 41.59 -2.31
CA LYS A 28 3.35 43.01 -2.49
C LYS A 28 4.82 43.21 -2.85
N LEU A 29 5.73 42.51 -2.17
CA LEU A 29 7.18 42.61 -2.44
C LEU A 29 7.54 42.09 -3.84
N GLN A 30 6.92 41.00 -4.29
CA GLN A 30 7.03 40.52 -5.67
C GLN A 30 6.58 41.57 -6.70
N ASN A 31 5.43 42.21 -6.46
CA ASN A 31 4.92 43.26 -7.36
C ASN A 31 5.80 44.51 -7.39
N LEU A 32 6.38 44.92 -6.25
CA LEU A 32 7.37 46.02 -6.19
C LEU A 32 8.64 45.69 -6.99
N LEU A 33 9.18 44.48 -6.83
CA LEU A 33 10.36 44.00 -7.58
C LEU A 33 10.11 43.80 -9.08
N SER A 34 8.86 43.92 -9.55
CA SER A 34 8.48 43.69 -10.95
C SER A 34 8.28 44.99 -11.77
N GLN A 35 8.61 46.16 -11.21
CA GLN A 35 8.38 47.46 -11.87
C GLN A 35 9.64 48.17 -12.39
N ASP A 36 10.85 47.74 -12.03
CA ASP A 36 12.10 48.48 -12.32
C ASP A 36 12.72 48.21 -13.71
N ASP A 37 12.21 47.22 -14.48
CA ASP A 37 12.73 46.86 -15.81
C ASP A 37 11.68 47.02 -16.93
N ILE A 38 11.68 48.16 -17.63
CA ILE A 38 11.37 48.30 -19.07
C ILE A 38 11.85 49.66 -19.64
N ASN A 39 12.88 49.58 -20.48
CA ASN A 39 13.29 50.42 -21.62
C ASN A 39 13.15 51.98 -21.59
N PRO A 40 14.25 52.74 -21.83
CA PRO A 40 14.22 54.21 -21.92
C PRO A 40 14.07 54.77 -23.35
N GLU A 41 13.32 55.86 -23.52
CA GLU A 41 13.48 56.82 -24.62
C GLU A 41 13.32 58.28 -24.12
N PRO A 42 13.94 59.28 -24.77
CA PRO A 42 14.08 60.62 -24.21
C PRO A 42 12.96 61.59 -24.62
N GLN A 43 12.41 62.33 -23.65
CA GLN A 43 11.74 63.61 -23.90
C GLN A 43 12.30 64.72 -23.00
N THR A 44 12.17 65.97 -23.47
CA THR A 44 13.00 67.09 -23.02
C THR A 44 12.26 68.10 -22.14
N HIS A 45 13.03 68.77 -21.28
CA HIS A 45 12.72 70.02 -20.57
C HIS A 45 11.43 70.11 -19.73
N SER A 46 11.60 69.98 -18.41
CA SER A 46 11.08 71.03 -17.51
C SER A 46 11.94 71.14 -16.25
N THR A 47 12.61 72.29 -16.06
CA THR A 47 13.42 72.57 -14.88
C THR A 47 12.56 73.08 -13.72
N ARG A 48 12.19 72.19 -12.79
CA ARG A 48 11.79 72.63 -11.45
C ARG A 48 13.02 72.84 -10.58
N ARG A 49 13.08 73.97 -9.88
CA ARG A 49 14.00 74.19 -8.76
C ARG A 49 13.62 73.24 -7.63
N ILE A 50 14.63 72.76 -6.91
CA ILE A 50 14.48 72.16 -5.58
C ILE A 50 14.90 73.27 -4.60
N ASP A 51 14.02 73.66 -3.69
CA ASP A 51 14.40 74.53 -2.57
C ASP A 51 15.11 73.69 -1.50
N LEU A 52 16.24 74.20 -1.01
CA LEU A 52 17.15 73.47 -0.12
C LEU A 52 16.73 73.49 1.36
N ASP A 53 15.76 74.33 1.73
CA ASP A 53 15.35 74.55 3.12
C ASP A 53 14.47 73.41 3.69
N SER A 54 14.03 72.45 2.86
CA SER A 54 13.20 71.31 3.29
C SER A 54 13.99 70.12 3.86
N ILE A 55 15.31 70.26 4.07
CA ILE A 55 16.21 69.18 4.53
C ILE A 55 16.66 69.37 6.01
N MET A 56 16.18 70.42 6.68
CA MET A 56 16.55 70.75 8.07
C MET A 56 15.34 71.04 8.97
N ILE A 57 14.59 70.00 9.33
CA ILE A 57 13.85 69.84 10.60
C ILE A 57 13.61 68.32 10.75
N GLY A 58 13.86 67.78 11.94
CA GLY A 58 13.54 66.39 12.28
C GLY A 58 12.40 66.37 13.30
N ASP A 59 11.30 65.74 12.95
CA ASP A 59 10.21 65.47 13.89
C ASP A 59 10.45 64.13 14.62
N ASP A 60 10.48 64.20 15.94
CA ASP A 60 10.68 63.09 16.87
C ASP A 60 9.31 62.51 17.25
N ASP A 61 9.02 61.26 16.88
CA ASP A 61 7.74 60.61 17.21
C ASP A 61 7.90 59.13 17.62
N SER A 62 7.02 58.70 18.51
CA SER A 62 7.32 57.67 19.50
C SER A 62 6.86 56.26 19.13
N LEU A 63 7.77 55.28 19.22
CA LEU A 63 7.45 53.86 19.08
C LEU A 63 7.10 53.21 20.44
N PRO A 64 6.06 52.34 20.50
CA PRO A 64 5.61 51.72 21.74
C PRO A 64 6.56 50.63 22.25
N LYS A 65 6.88 50.66 23.54
CA LYS A 65 7.76 49.67 24.18
C LYS A 65 7.03 48.33 24.42
N PRO A 66 7.57 47.18 23.98
CA PRO A 66 7.04 45.87 24.35
C PRO A 66 7.34 45.55 25.83
N ALA A 67 6.52 44.69 26.44
CA ALA A 67 6.63 44.35 27.85
C ALA A 67 7.86 43.48 28.16
N SER A 68 8.60 43.83 29.22
CA SER A 68 9.86 43.19 29.61
C SER A 68 9.65 41.94 30.48
N THR A 69 9.94 40.75 29.95
CA THR A 69 10.23 39.55 30.75
C THR A 69 11.74 39.37 30.94
N ARG A 70 12.15 38.83 32.09
CA ARG A 70 13.54 38.93 32.57
C ARG A 70 14.55 38.17 31.71
N ASN A 71 14.14 37.04 31.14
CA ASN A 71 15.01 36.14 30.37
C ASN A 71 15.46 36.74 29.03
N THR A 72 14.66 37.64 28.43
CA THR A 72 14.99 38.31 27.16
C THR A 72 16.23 39.21 27.28
N LYS A 73 16.52 39.75 28.47
CA LYS A 73 17.77 40.51 28.71
C LYS A 73 19.01 39.63 28.74
N ILE A 74 18.91 38.41 29.28
CA ILE A 74 20.05 37.48 29.35
C ILE A 74 20.39 37.01 27.92
N ALA A 75 19.36 36.62 27.15
CA ALA A 75 19.54 36.25 25.75
C ALA A 75 20.10 37.41 24.90
N ALA A 76 19.65 38.65 25.14
CA ALA A 76 20.18 39.82 24.45
C ALA A 76 21.66 40.10 24.80
N GLN A 77 22.05 40.04 26.08
CA GLN A 77 23.44 40.24 26.49
C GLN A 77 24.37 39.12 25.98
N GLN A 78 23.89 37.87 25.95
CA GLN A 78 24.65 36.77 25.34
C GLN A 78 24.78 36.95 23.82
N MET A 79 23.71 37.33 23.12
CA MET A 79 23.76 37.64 21.68
C MET A 79 24.72 38.80 21.37
N GLU A 80 24.71 39.86 22.17
CA GLU A 80 25.62 41.00 22.08
C GLU A 80 27.08 40.60 22.33
N GLN A 81 27.34 39.73 23.33
CA GLN A 81 28.68 39.18 23.58
C GLN A 81 29.19 38.28 22.45
N THR A 82 28.38 37.32 21.96
CA THR A 82 28.81 36.42 20.88
C THR A 82 29.08 37.19 19.58
N LEU A 83 28.20 38.13 19.21
CA LEU A 83 28.41 39.00 18.05
C LEU A 83 29.67 39.86 18.20
N SER A 84 29.93 40.41 19.39
CA SER A 84 31.16 41.18 19.65
C SER A 84 32.41 40.33 19.49
N THR A 85 32.38 39.07 19.93
CA THR A 85 33.56 38.18 19.93
C THR A 85 33.87 37.59 18.55
N GLU A 86 32.85 37.31 17.72
CA GLU A 86 33.06 36.76 16.35
C GLU A 86 33.22 37.83 15.25
N ILE A 87 32.82 39.07 15.51
CA ILE A 87 32.88 40.16 14.52
C ILE A 87 33.98 41.18 14.86
N GLY A 88 34.26 41.42 16.15
CA GLY A 88 35.20 42.46 16.59
C GLY A 88 36.70 42.10 16.55
N GLY A 89 37.08 40.88 16.15
CA GLY A 89 38.45 40.38 16.30
C GLY A 89 39.55 41.09 15.49
N ASP A 90 39.23 41.55 14.27
CA ASP A 90 40.21 42.05 13.29
C ASP A 90 39.74 43.34 12.54
N ILE A 91 38.82 44.11 13.13
CA ILE A 91 38.26 45.33 12.46
C ILE A 91 39.01 46.62 12.85
N ASP A 92 39.68 46.65 14.00
CA ASP A 92 40.43 47.81 14.45
C ASP A 92 41.66 48.11 13.56
N ASP A 93 42.04 49.38 13.51
CA ASP A 93 43.23 49.95 12.83
C ASP A 93 43.32 49.85 11.29
N LYS A 94 42.29 49.38 10.57
CA LYS A 94 42.13 49.66 9.12
C LYS A 94 41.60 51.10 8.89
N ASP A 95 42.49 52.08 8.90
CA ASP A 95 42.16 53.44 8.47
C ASP A 95 42.20 53.59 6.94
N TYR A 96 41.02 53.43 6.32
CA TYR A 96 40.81 53.55 4.87
C TYR A 96 41.16 54.95 4.29
N PHE A 97 41.41 55.95 5.13
CA PHE A 97 41.74 57.32 4.74
C PHE A 97 43.23 57.68 4.94
N GLN A 98 43.99 56.91 5.72
CA GLN A 98 45.42 57.17 6.00
C GLN A 98 46.30 57.18 4.74
N GLU A 99 45.98 56.35 3.75
CA GLU A 99 46.67 56.31 2.47
C GLU A 99 46.18 57.38 1.47
N ILE A 100 45.14 58.17 1.78
CA ILE A 100 44.69 59.25 0.90
C ILE A 100 45.59 60.45 1.15
N ASN A 101 46.35 60.85 0.13
CA ASN A 101 47.23 62.01 0.22
C ASN A 101 46.42 63.24 0.65
N ASN A 102 46.75 63.83 1.81
CA ASN A 102 46.14 65.07 2.27
C ASN A 102 46.48 66.19 1.28
N PHE A 103 45.55 66.45 0.37
CA PHE A 103 45.81 67.22 -0.82
C PHE A 103 45.92 68.72 -0.50
N ASP A 104 47.13 69.27 -0.57
CA ASP A 104 47.35 70.70 -0.31
C ASP A 104 46.83 71.56 -1.48
N PHE A 105 45.66 72.15 -1.27
CA PHE A 105 45.04 73.09 -2.20
C PHE A 105 45.87 74.36 -2.45
N LEU A 106 46.73 74.78 -1.50
CA LEU A 106 47.61 75.95 -1.69
C LEU A 106 48.70 75.69 -2.73
N SER A 107 49.19 74.44 -2.83
CA SER A 107 50.13 74.03 -3.86
C SER A 107 49.58 74.19 -5.28
N LEU A 108 48.26 74.12 -5.48
CA LEU A 108 47.64 74.27 -6.80
C LEU A 108 47.66 75.71 -7.32
N GLU A 109 47.57 76.73 -6.46
CA GLU A 109 47.39 78.13 -6.92
C GLU A 109 48.54 78.61 -7.82
N ASN A 110 49.74 78.07 -7.60
CA ASN A 110 50.96 78.38 -8.36
C ASN A 110 51.12 77.55 -9.66
N ILE A 111 50.20 76.64 -9.95
CA ILE A 111 50.24 75.70 -11.09
C ILE A 111 49.26 76.17 -12.18
N PRO A 112 49.60 76.11 -13.49
CA PRO A 112 48.66 76.47 -14.55
C PRO A 112 47.35 75.67 -14.51
N LEU A 113 46.22 76.35 -14.69
CA LEU A 113 44.83 75.83 -14.55
C LEU A 113 44.58 74.47 -15.24
N LYS A 114 45.19 74.23 -16.41
CA LYS A 114 45.07 72.96 -17.14
C LYS A 114 45.71 71.78 -16.41
N SER A 115 46.80 72.03 -15.67
CA SER A 115 47.47 71.05 -14.82
C SER A 115 46.77 70.88 -13.48
N GLN A 116 46.25 71.96 -12.86
CA GLN A 116 45.39 71.87 -11.67
C GLN A 116 44.20 70.92 -11.92
N ASN A 117 43.46 71.13 -13.02
CA ASN A 117 42.33 70.28 -13.41
C ASN A 117 42.73 68.83 -13.73
N ARG A 118 43.97 68.58 -14.16
CA ARG A 118 44.48 67.22 -14.35
C ARG A 118 44.72 66.53 -13.01
N ILE A 119 45.36 67.22 -12.07
CA ILE A 119 45.67 66.69 -10.73
C ILE A 119 44.37 66.41 -9.97
N LEU A 120 43.48 67.41 -9.83
CA LEU A 120 42.17 67.25 -9.17
C LEU A 120 41.33 66.11 -9.75
N ARG A 121 41.42 65.87 -11.07
CA ARG A 121 40.73 64.76 -11.72
C ARG A 121 41.36 63.40 -11.42
N THR A 122 42.67 63.31 -11.21
CA THR A 122 43.33 62.08 -10.74
C THR A 122 42.91 61.77 -9.31
N GLU A 123 43.08 62.72 -8.38
CA GLU A 123 42.70 62.56 -6.96
C GLU A 123 41.23 62.18 -6.81
N TYR A 124 40.32 62.86 -7.52
CA TYR A 124 38.90 62.52 -7.52
C TYR A 124 38.61 61.09 -8.00
N LEU A 125 39.34 60.60 -9.01
CA LEU A 125 39.18 59.23 -9.50
C LEU A 125 39.73 58.20 -8.51
N GLU A 126 40.81 58.52 -7.81
CA GLU A 126 41.41 57.66 -6.78
C GLU A 126 40.50 57.55 -5.55
N VAL A 127 40.06 58.68 -4.98
CA VAL A 127 39.08 58.73 -3.89
C VAL A 127 37.80 57.98 -4.28
N ARG A 128 37.35 58.11 -5.54
CA ARG A 128 36.18 57.38 -6.05
C ARG A 128 36.43 55.86 -6.19
N SER A 129 37.65 55.41 -6.47
CA SER A 129 37.98 53.98 -6.48
C SER A 129 37.91 53.40 -5.07
N ARG A 130 38.59 54.04 -4.11
CA ARG A 130 38.62 53.58 -2.72
C ARG A 130 37.24 53.62 -2.05
N LEU A 131 36.43 54.64 -2.33
CA LEU A 131 35.03 54.68 -1.87
C LEU A 131 34.18 53.54 -2.47
N LYS A 132 34.50 53.08 -3.68
CA LYS A 132 33.85 51.90 -4.29
C LYS A 132 34.35 50.60 -3.63
N GLU A 133 35.64 50.48 -3.38
CA GLU A 133 36.25 49.32 -2.70
C GLU A 133 35.69 49.15 -1.27
N PHE A 134 35.68 50.22 -0.47
CA PHE A 134 35.04 50.27 0.85
C PHE A 134 33.55 49.90 0.80
N ASN A 135 32.82 50.36 -0.23
CA ASN A 135 31.40 49.99 -0.41
C ASN A 135 31.22 48.48 -0.72
N GLU A 136 32.13 47.85 -1.47
CA GLU A 136 32.09 46.38 -1.65
C GLU A 136 32.52 45.61 -0.39
N GLU A 137 33.49 46.10 0.39
CA GLU A 137 33.87 45.51 1.69
C GLU A 137 32.72 45.62 2.71
N MET A 138 32.03 46.77 2.79
CA MET A 138 30.83 46.96 3.61
C MET A 138 29.66 46.06 3.16
N LYS A 139 29.45 45.87 1.84
CA LYS A 139 28.48 44.89 1.32
C LYS A 139 28.86 43.46 1.70
N HIS A 140 30.14 43.12 1.66
CA HIS A 140 30.63 41.80 2.06
C HIS A 140 30.41 41.55 3.56
N LEU A 141 30.77 42.50 4.43
CA LEU A 141 30.53 42.41 5.87
C LEU A 141 29.03 42.30 6.20
N THR A 142 28.19 43.09 5.53
CA THR A 142 26.73 43.01 5.65
C THR A 142 26.18 41.64 5.23
N ARG A 143 26.76 40.99 4.20
CA ARG A 143 26.42 39.62 3.81
C ARG A 143 26.88 38.59 4.86
N LYS A 144 28.10 38.73 5.40
CA LYS A 144 28.63 37.86 6.48
C LYS A 144 27.73 37.92 7.73
N GLN A 145 27.37 39.13 8.19
CA GLN A 145 26.47 39.34 9.32
C GLN A 145 25.10 38.69 9.10
N ARG A 146 24.51 38.83 7.89
CA ARG A 146 23.25 38.17 7.55
C ARG A 146 23.35 36.64 7.53
N SER A 147 24.47 36.06 7.09
CA SER A 147 24.68 34.60 7.18
C SER A 147 24.70 34.15 8.63
N LEU A 148 25.55 34.77 9.47
CA LEU A 148 25.67 34.42 10.89
C LEU A 148 24.33 34.51 11.63
N LEU A 149 23.48 35.48 11.31
CA LEU A 149 22.12 35.58 11.87
C LEU A 149 21.19 34.44 11.41
N ILE A 150 21.29 34.00 10.15
CA ILE A 150 20.53 32.84 9.63
C ILE A 150 21.02 31.54 10.27
N ASP A 151 22.34 31.37 10.39
CA ASP A 151 22.96 30.19 11.00
C ASP A 151 22.64 30.09 12.51
N LEU A 152 22.60 31.24 13.22
CA LEU A 152 22.14 31.34 14.60
C LEU A 152 20.65 31.00 14.74
N GLU A 153 19.77 31.55 13.90
CA GLU A 153 18.34 31.26 13.93
C GLU A 153 18.06 29.78 13.61
N LYS A 154 18.83 29.19 12.71
CA LYS A 154 18.82 27.75 12.40
C LYS A 154 19.23 26.91 13.62
N SER A 155 20.35 27.22 14.25
CA SER A 155 20.84 26.53 15.45
C SER A 155 19.85 26.59 16.63
N GLN A 156 19.17 27.73 16.82
CA GLN A 156 18.09 27.87 17.79
C GLN A 156 16.89 26.98 17.45
N LYS A 157 16.46 26.90 16.19
CA LYS A 157 15.39 25.99 15.72
C LYS A 157 15.76 24.52 15.92
N GLU A 158 17.01 24.15 15.65
CA GLU A 158 17.53 22.79 15.86
C GLU A 158 17.55 22.42 17.35
N THR A 159 17.93 23.35 18.23
CA THR A 159 17.90 23.15 19.69
C THR A 159 16.46 23.00 20.22
N VAL A 160 15.51 23.80 19.73
CA VAL A 160 14.07 23.65 20.07
C VAL A 160 13.51 22.31 19.58
N ALA A 161 13.88 21.88 18.39
CA ALA A 161 13.52 20.56 17.87
C ALA A 161 14.11 19.43 18.73
N MET A 162 15.39 19.52 19.12
CA MET A 162 16.04 18.51 19.97
C MET A 162 15.41 18.44 21.36
N ARG A 163 15.07 19.58 21.97
CA ARG A 163 14.29 19.64 23.23
C ARG A 163 12.92 18.95 23.10
N SER A 164 12.25 19.10 21.95
CA SER A 164 10.99 18.40 21.67
C SER A 164 11.17 16.88 21.53
N VAL A 165 12.24 16.42 20.86
CA VAL A 165 12.56 15.00 20.73
C VAL A 165 12.88 14.38 22.10
N ILE A 166 13.67 15.06 22.93
CA ILE A 166 13.98 14.63 24.30
C ILE A 166 12.70 14.49 25.14
N LYS A 167 11.79 15.47 25.10
CA LYS A 167 10.46 15.37 25.73
C LYS A 167 9.65 14.19 25.19
N THR A 168 9.70 13.90 23.88
CA THR A 168 8.99 12.74 23.29
C THR A 168 9.56 11.41 23.80
N ILE A 169 10.89 11.25 23.82
CA ILE A 169 11.58 10.07 24.38
C ILE A 169 11.22 9.90 25.86
N ALA A 170 11.26 10.98 26.64
CA ALA A 170 10.95 10.94 28.07
C ALA A 170 9.50 10.50 28.38
N ASN A 171 8.54 10.74 27.48
CA ASN A 171 7.16 10.26 27.62
C ASN A 171 7.00 8.75 27.33
N VAL A 172 8.04 8.05 26.83
CA VAL A 172 8.02 6.60 26.61
C VAL A 172 8.52 5.82 27.83
N PHE A 173 9.25 6.44 28.76
CA PHE A 173 9.71 5.78 29.98
C PHE A 173 8.54 5.57 30.97
N PRO A 174 8.19 4.31 31.33
CA PRO A 174 7.06 4.06 32.24
C PRO A 174 7.31 4.60 33.66
N ASP A 175 8.57 4.60 34.10
CA ASP A 175 9.01 5.04 35.42
C ASP A 175 9.59 6.48 35.40
N GLY A 176 9.56 7.17 34.25
CA GLY A 176 10.27 8.44 34.02
C GLY A 176 9.60 9.71 34.58
N SER A 177 8.81 9.61 35.64
CA SER A 177 7.98 10.71 36.16
C SER A 177 8.81 11.91 36.65
N GLU A 178 9.93 11.67 37.32
CA GLU A 178 10.86 12.70 37.82
C GLU A 178 11.57 13.40 36.64
N LEU A 179 12.16 12.64 35.73
CA LEU A 179 12.78 13.16 34.51
C LEU A 179 11.79 13.98 33.67
N LYS A 180 10.54 13.51 33.52
CA LYS A 180 9.48 14.27 32.87
C LYS A 180 9.17 15.58 33.59
N THR A 181 9.11 15.58 34.92
CA THR A 181 8.87 16.78 35.73
C THR A 181 10.02 17.79 35.57
N ARG A 182 11.28 17.34 35.53
CA ARG A 182 12.46 18.17 35.21
C ARG A 182 12.33 18.76 33.80
N LEU A 183 12.03 17.93 32.80
CA LEU A 183 11.92 18.31 31.39
C LEU A 183 10.72 19.22 31.08
N ASP A 184 9.66 19.20 31.89
CA ASP A 184 8.50 20.10 31.76
C ASP A 184 8.73 21.52 32.30
N THR A 185 9.84 21.75 33.00
CA THR A 185 10.42 23.10 33.11
C THR A 185 11.03 23.54 31.77
N ASN A 186 11.28 24.85 31.60
CA ASN A 186 11.97 25.37 30.40
C ASN A 186 13.48 25.56 30.60
N ASP A 187 13.95 25.53 31.85
CA ASP A 187 15.22 26.13 32.26
C ASP A 187 16.36 25.10 32.41
N TRP A 188 16.18 23.88 31.89
CA TRP A 188 17.22 22.84 31.77
C TRP A 188 18.11 23.04 30.53
N VAL A 189 19.34 22.55 30.58
CA VAL A 189 20.24 22.32 29.44
C VAL A 189 20.38 20.80 29.20
N ILE A 190 20.89 20.37 28.05
CA ILE A 190 20.81 18.95 27.62
C ILE A 190 21.71 18.06 28.50
N GLU A 191 22.83 18.63 28.91
CA GLU A 191 23.84 18.10 29.83
C GLU A 191 23.22 17.76 31.21
N ASP A 192 22.22 18.52 31.68
CA ASP A 192 21.56 18.29 32.97
C ASP A 192 20.74 16.98 33.00
N VAL A 193 20.36 16.46 31.83
CA VAL A 193 19.40 15.35 31.68
C VAL A 193 19.96 14.16 30.92
N GLU A 194 21.16 14.26 30.35
CA GLU A 194 21.78 13.20 29.55
C GLU A 194 21.98 11.90 30.34
N GLU A 195 22.54 11.96 31.55
CA GLU A 195 22.77 10.76 32.38
C GLU A 195 21.44 10.05 32.74
N ASP A 196 20.40 10.81 33.10
CA ASP A 196 19.06 10.26 33.40
C ASP A 196 18.41 9.64 32.15
N LEU A 197 18.58 10.26 30.97
CA LEU A 197 18.10 9.72 29.70
C LEU A 197 18.82 8.41 29.35
N LEU A 198 20.15 8.37 29.44
CA LEU A 198 20.96 7.18 29.16
C LEU A 198 20.67 6.04 30.15
N LYS A 199 20.52 6.35 31.44
CA LYS A 199 20.14 5.39 32.49
C LYS A 199 18.77 4.78 32.23
N ASN A 200 17.76 5.60 31.91
CA ASN A 200 16.41 5.10 31.61
C ASN A 200 16.34 4.37 30.26
N LEU A 201 17.12 4.79 29.26
CA LEU A 201 17.25 4.08 27.98
C LEU A 201 17.86 2.69 28.16
N ASN A 202 18.95 2.58 28.93
CA ASN A 202 19.56 1.29 29.28
C ASN A 202 18.58 0.38 30.05
N ASN A 203 17.80 0.93 31.00
CA ASN A 203 16.77 0.19 31.71
C ASN A 203 15.68 -0.36 30.77
N ILE A 204 15.22 0.44 29.80
CA ILE A 204 14.32 -0.06 28.74
C ILE A 204 15.02 -1.13 27.89
N THR A 205 16.26 -0.92 27.45
CA THR A 205 16.99 -1.89 26.62
C THR A 205 17.12 -3.25 27.29
N GLN A 206 17.38 -3.31 28.60
CA GLN A 206 17.41 -4.58 29.33
C GLN A 206 16.01 -5.19 29.53
N ARG A 207 14.97 -4.38 29.78
CA ARG A 207 13.57 -4.88 29.82
C ARG A 207 13.13 -5.45 28.47
N VAL A 208 13.52 -4.82 27.36
CA VAL A 208 13.26 -5.30 25.99
C VAL A 208 13.98 -6.62 25.76
N ARG A 209 15.29 -6.73 26.04
CA ARG A 209 16.03 -8.00 25.91
C ARG A 209 15.44 -9.14 26.73
N ASN A 210 15.00 -8.86 27.95
CA ASN A 210 14.36 -9.87 28.80
C ASN A 210 13.00 -10.32 28.22
N ALA A 211 12.25 -9.41 27.59
CA ALA A 211 11.01 -9.74 26.88
C ALA A 211 11.28 -10.49 25.55
N GLU A 212 12.32 -10.11 24.80
CA GLU A 212 12.78 -10.82 23.60
C GLU A 212 13.20 -12.26 23.93
N GLN A 213 13.97 -12.46 25.00
CA GLN A 213 14.35 -13.80 25.48
C GLN A 213 13.11 -14.60 25.89
N TYR A 214 12.21 -14.03 26.70
CA TYR A 214 10.97 -14.71 27.09
C TYR A 214 10.11 -15.12 25.87
N VAL A 215 9.99 -14.25 24.87
CA VAL A 215 9.28 -14.56 23.62
C VAL A 215 10.01 -15.64 22.83
N ALA A 216 11.35 -15.64 22.77
CA ALA A 216 12.12 -16.71 22.14
C ALA A 216 11.93 -18.06 22.86
N ASP A 217 11.92 -18.07 24.19
CA ASP A 217 11.68 -19.27 25.00
C ASP A 217 10.26 -19.84 24.77
N GLN A 218 9.24 -18.97 24.69
CA GLN A 218 7.87 -19.38 24.33
C GLN A 218 7.78 -19.91 22.90
N LEU A 219 8.44 -19.27 21.93
CA LEU A 219 8.49 -19.73 20.54
C LEU A 219 9.21 -21.07 20.40
N GLN A 220 10.26 -21.33 21.19
CA GLN A 220 10.92 -22.64 21.23
C GLN A 220 9.97 -23.72 21.74
N GLY A 221 9.26 -23.47 22.84
CA GLY A 221 8.24 -24.39 23.35
C GLY A 221 7.14 -24.70 22.33
N MET A 222 6.66 -23.68 21.60
CA MET A 222 5.70 -23.88 20.50
C MET A 222 6.29 -24.69 19.34
N ASN A 223 7.56 -24.50 18.99
CA ASN A 223 8.23 -25.30 17.96
C ASN A 223 8.37 -26.77 18.37
N ASP A 224 8.69 -27.04 19.65
CA ASP A 224 8.80 -28.39 20.20
C ASP A 224 7.44 -29.11 20.18
N GLU A 225 6.34 -28.41 20.47
CA GLU A 225 4.98 -28.92 20.31
C GLU A 225 4.63 -29.17 18.83
N ILE A 226 4.93 -28.23 17.94
CA ILE A 226 4.71 -28.38 16.49
C ILE A 226 5.45 -29.62 15.95
N ASP A 227 6.69 -29.87 16.36
CA ASP A 227 7.45 -31.05 15.94
C ASP A 227 6.93 -32.35 16.56
N LYS A 228 6.37 -32.30 17.78
CA LYS A 228 5.61 -33.42 18.36
C LYS A 228 4.35 -33.73 17.54
N TYR A 229 3.60 -32.71 17.11
CA TYR A 229 2.43 -32.89 16.25
C TYR A 229 2.80 -33.39 14.84
N LYS A 230 3.88 -32.90 14.22
CA LYS A 230 4.39 -33.45 12.94
C LYS A 230 4.74 -34.94 13.05
N LYS A 231 5.40 -35.35 14.14
CA LYS A 231 5.74 -36.77 14.39
C LYS A 231 4.48 -37.63 14.51
N ALA A 232 3.47 -37.18 15.26
CA ALA A 232 2.19 -37.87 15.37
C ALA A 232 1.43 -37.93 14.02
N PHE A 233 1.41 -36.84 13.25
CA PHE A 233 0.80 -36.80 11.93
C PHE A 233 1.46 -37.78 10.96
N ASN A 234 2.79 -37.85 10.93
CA ASN A 234 3.52 -38.79 10.07
C ASN A 234 3.23 -40.26 10.44
N ILE A 235 3.05 -40.58 11.72
CA ILE A 235 2.63 -41.93 12.15
C ILE A 235 1.23 -42.25 11.60
N MET A 236 0.24 -41.40 11.86
CA MET A 236 -1.13 -41.59 11.35
C MET A 236 -1.21 -41.61 9.82
N HIS A 237 -0.34 -40.86 9.13
CA HIS A 237 -0.26 -40.87 7.67
C HIS A 237 0.26 -42.22 7.14
N ASN A 238 1.30 -42.78 7.77
CA ASN A 238 1.84 -44.08 7.41
C ASN A 238 0.86 -45.22 7.73
N GLU A 239 0.16 -45.15 8.87
CA GLU A 239 -0.93 -46.09 9.21
C GLU A 239 -2.07 -46.03 8.18
N LYS A 240 -2.48 -44.83 7.76
CA LYS A 240 -3.47 -44.66 6.68
C LYS A 240 -2.98 -45.26 5.36
N GLN A 241 -1.72 -45.07 4.98
CA GLN A 241 -1.17 -45.68 3.76
C GLN A 241 -1.17 -47.21 3.85
N ALA A 242 -0.81 -47.78 4.99
CA ALA A 242 -0.84 -49.24 5.21
C ALA A 242 -2.26 -49.81 5.07
N ILE A 243 -3.26 -49.18 5.72
CA ILE A 243 -4.67 -49.56 5.60
C ILE A 243 -5.18 -49.43 4.15
N GLN A 244 -4.77 -48.37 3.44
CA GLN A 244 -5.14 -48.18 2.03
C GLN A 244 -4.50 -49.23 1.11
N GLN A 245 -3.26 -49.66 1.40
CA GLN A 245 -2.60 -50.76 0.68
C GLN A 245 -3.26 -52.10 1.00
N GLU A 246 -3.60 -52.38 2.26
CA GLU A 246 -4.32 -53.58 2.68
C GLU A 246 -5.69 -53.68 1.99
N ALA A 247 -6.48 -52.60 2.00
CA ALA A 247 -7.76 -52.53 1.28
C ALA A 247 -7.60 -52.72 -0.24
N SER A 248 -6.51 -52.20 -0.84
CA SER A 248 -6.20 -52.41 -2.26
C SER A 248 -5.89 -53.88 -2.56
N ASN A 249 -5.14 -54.55 -1.68
CA ASN A 249 -4.87 -55.98 -1.78
C ASN A 249 -6.15 -56.81 -1.61
N SER A 250 -7.03 -56.45 -0.66
CA SER A 250 -8.33 -57.12 -0.49
C SER A 250 -9.23 -56.99 -1.71
N LEU A 251 -9.23 -55.83 -2.39
CA LEU A 251 -9.98 -55.64 -3.64
C LEU A 251 -9.46 -56.55 -4.77
N LEU A 252 -8.13 -56.71 -4.90
CA LEU A 252 -7.55 -57.65 -5.86
C LEU A 252 -7.97 -59.10 -5.56
N THR A 253 -7.92 -59.53 -4.30
CA THR A 253 -8.40 -60.87 -3.90
C THR A 253 -9.89 -61.06 -4.18
N ILE A 254 -10.72 -60.03 -3.98
CA ILE A 254 -12.15 -60.05 -4.32
C ILE A 254 -12.37 -60.23 -5.82
N ASP A 255 -11.56 -59.59 -6.68
CA ASP A 255 -11.68 -59.74 -8.13
C ASP A 255 -11.15 -61.09 -8.65
N GLU A 256 -10.12 -61.67 -8.02
CA GLU A 256 -9.71 -63.07 -8.26
C GLU A 256 -10.81 -64.08 -7.88
N LEU A 257 -11.53 -63.83 -6.77
CA LEU A 257 -12.68 -64.63 -6.34
C LEU A 257 -13.87 -64.49 -7.30
N LYS A 258 -14.12 -63.30 -7.88
CA LYS A 258 -15.12 -63.12 -8.94
C LYS A 258 -14.77 -63.90 -10.21
N GLN A 259 -13.53 -63.83 -10.68
CA GLN A 259 -13.08 -64.53 -11.89
C GLN A 259 -13.16 -66.07 -11.72
N THR A 260 -12.82 -66.58 -10.54
CA THR A 260 -12.95 -68.02 -10.24
C THR A 260 -14.41 -68.45 -10.11
N LEU A 261 -15.28 -67.62 -9.51
CA LEU A 261 -16.74 -67.85 -9.49
C LEU A 261 -17.33 -67.87 -10.91
N GLU A 262 -16.98 -66.92 -11.77
CA GLU A 262 -17.41 -66.88 -13.18
C GLU A 262 -16.91 -68.11 -13.96
N SER A 263 -15.66 -68.55 -13.73
CA SER A 263 -15.14 -69.79 -14.31
C SER A 263 -15.92 -71.03 -13.87
N LEU A 264 -16.39 -71.08 -12.62
CA LEU A 264 -17.24 -72.16 -12.11
C LEU A 264 -18.65 -72.09 -12.70
N THR A 265 -19.27 -70.91 -12.77
CA THR A 265 -20.59 -70.70 -13.39
C THR A 265 -20.62 -71.17 -14.84
N ASN A 266 -19.61 -70.81 -15.64
CA ASN A 266 -19.49 -71.28 -17.02
C ASN A 266 -19.36 -72.81 -17.12
N LYS A 267 -18.60 -73.46 -16.22
CA LYS A 267 -18.49 -74.94 -16.18
C LYS A 267 -19.82 -75.62 -15.83
N ILE A 268 -20.60 -75.03 -14.93
CA ILE A 268 -21.93 -75.53 -14.54
C ILE A 268 -22.88 -75.46 -15.74
N GLN A 269 -22.93 -74.33 -16.45
CA GLN A 269 -23.77 -74.14 -17.63
C GLN A 269 -23.44 -75.15 -18.75
N ILE A 270 -22.15 -75.48 -18.94
CA ILE A 270 -21.73 -76.56 -19.86
C ILE A 270 -22.30 -77.90 -19.40
N LEU A 271 -22.12 -78.29 -18.13
CA LEU A 271 -22.62 -79.56 -17.57
C LEU A 271 -24.16 -79.66 -17.60
N GLU A 272 -24.88 -78.56 -17.41
CA GLU A 272 -26.33 -78.49 -17.57
C GLU A 272 -26.77 -78.72 -19.02
N SER A 273 -26.00 -78.21 -19.99
CA SER A 273 -26.25 -78.47 -21.41
C SER A 273 -25.98 -79.93 -21.79
N GLU A 274 -24.89 -80.54 -21.33
CA GLU A 274 -24.58 -81.97 -21.53
C GLU A 274 -25.65 -82.88 -20.90
N ASN A 275 -26.11 -82.56 -19.69
CA ASN A 275 -27.17 -83.30 -18.99
C ASN A 275 -28.53 -83.16 -19.71
N SER A 276 -28.81 -81.99 -20.30
CA SER A 276 -29.99 -81.77 -21.12
C SER A 276 -29.96 -82.56 -22.43
N GLU A 277 -28.79 -82.64 -23.08
CA GLU A 277 -28.63 -83.49 -24.27
C GLU A 277 -28.74 -84.98 -23.92
N LEU A 278 -28.12 -85.44 -22.83
CA LEU A 278 -28.24 -86.81 -22.35
C LEU A 278 -29.69 -87.21 -22.05
N LYS A 279 -30.50 -86.31 -21.47
CA LYS A 279 -31.95 -86.52 -21.30
C LYS A 279 -32.68 -86.64 -22.63
N TYR A 280 -32.35 -85.79 -23.60
CA TYR A 280 -32.95 -85.86 -24.94
C TYR A 280 -32.58 -87.16 -25.69
N GLN A 281 -31.33 -87.62 -25.57
CA GLN A 281 -30.89 -88.91 -26.11
C GLN A 281 -31.64 -90.08 -25.45
N LEU A 282 -31.79 -90.07 -24.11
CA LEU A 282 -32.60 -91.06 -23.36
C LEU A 282 -34.07 -91.07 -23.79
N GLN A 283 -34.70 -89.90 -23.95
CA GLN A 283 -36.12 -89.79 -24.30
C GLN A 283 -36.44 -90.26 -25.74
N ASN A 284 -35.43 -90.36 -26.61
CA ASN A 284 -35.58 -90.87 -27.98
C ASN A 284 -35.26 -92.37 -28.14
N GLN A 285 -34.82 -93.06 -27.08
CA GLN A 285 -34.66 -94.52 -27.09
C GLN A 285 -36.02 -95.20 -26.81
N GLN A 286 -36.62 -95.81 -27.84
CA GLN A 286 -37.85 -96.60 -27.65
C GLN A 286 -37.59 -97.86 -26.81
N PRO A 287 -38.50 -98.24 -25.89
CA PRO A 287 -38.30 -99.40 -25.02
C PRO A 287 -38.51 -100.71 -25.78
N ILE A 288 -37.40 -101.34 -26.20
CA ILE A 288 -37.40 -102.75 -26.59
C ILE A 288 -37.38 -103.58 -25.31
N ILE A 289 -38.55 -104.16 -24.96
CA ILE A 289 -38.72 -104.92 -23.72
C ILE A 289 -38.11 -106.31 -23.86
N THR A 290 -36.91 -106.50 -23.31
CA THR A 290 -36.38 -107.77 -22.80
C THR A 290 -35.40 -107.48 -21.67
N GLU A 291 -35.54 -108.16 -20.53
CA GLU A 291 -34.50 -108.23 -19.49
C GLU A 291 -33.21 -108.80 -20.14
N PRO A 292 -32.03 -108.23 -19.82
CA PRO A 292 -31.27 -108.79 -18.69
C PRO A 292 -30.43 -107.74 -17.91
N GLU A 293 -29.46 -108.25 -17.16
CA GLU A 293 -28.42 -107.61 -16.34
C GLU A 293 -28.03 -106.16 -16.67
N ILE A 294 -28.00 -105.32 -15.63
CA ILE A 294 -27.57 -103.91 -15.66
C ILE A 294 -26.16 -103.80 -16.24
N SER A 295 -26.05 -103.14 -17.41
CA SER A 295 -24.80 -102.90 -18.11
C SER A 295 -23.82 -102.07 -17.26
N GLU A 296 -22.51 -102.28 -17.45
CA GLU A 296 -21.46 -101.46 -16.83
C GLU A 296 -21.60 -99.97 -17.22
N GLU A 297 -22.11 -99.70 -18.43
CA GLU A 297 -22.44 -98.36 -18.92
C GLU A 297 -23.58 -97.69 -18.11
N GLU A 298 -24.51 -98.48 -17.57
CA GLU A 298 -25.62 -98.00 -16.75
C GLU A 298 -25.19 -97.74 -15.30
N ARG A 299 -24.24 -98.53 -14.79
CA ARG A 299 -23.50 -98.19 -13.55
C ARG A 299 -22.71 -96.89 -13.71
N LEU A 300 -22.05 -96.69 -14.86
CA LEU A 300 -21.29 -95.48 -15.15
C LEU A 300 -22.21 -94.24 -15.24
N ARG A 301 -23.43 -94.39 -15.79
CA ARG A 301 -24.48 -93.36 -15.75
C ARG A 301 -24.90 -93.01 -14.32
N LEU A 302 -25.13 -94.01 -13.46
CA LEU A 302 -25.49 -93.79 -12.06
C LEU A 302 -24.38 -93.07 -11.27
N GLU A 303 -23.11 -93.45 -11.46
CA GLU A 303 -21.98 -92.79 -10.80
C GLU A 303 -21.80 -91.35 -11.28
N LYS A 304 -21.97 -91.07 -12.60
CA LYS A 304 -22.03 -89.69 -13.12
C LYS A 304 -23.15 -88.87 -12.48
N LEU A 305 -24.36 -89.44 -12.33
CA LEU A 305 -25.50 -88.76 -11.74
C LEU A 305 -25.25 -88.40 -10.26
N ARG A 306 -24.66 -89.34 -9.51
CA ARG A 306 -24.23 -89.13 -8.12
C ARG A 306 -23.20 -88.00 -8.02
N LEU A 307 -22.15 -88.03 -8.86
CA LEU A 307 -21.10 -87.01 -8.85
C LEU A 307 -21.65 -85.60 -9.13
N LEU A 308 -22.66 -85.50 -10.00
CA LEU A 308 -23.33 -84.24 -10.32
C LEU A 308 -24.17 -83.72 -9.13
N GLN A 309 -24.87 -84.60 -8.41
CA GLN A 309 -25.57 -84.24 -7.16
C GLN A 309 -24.59 -83.80 -6.05
N GLU A 310 -23.41 -84.42 -5.98
CA GLU A 310 -22.37 -84.08 -5.00
C GLU A 310 -21.77 -82.69 -5.29
N LYS A 311 -21.53 -82.38 -6.57
CA LYS A 311 -21.12 -81.02 -7.02
C LYS A 311 -22.20 -79.95 -6.81
N GLN A 312 -23.48 -80.31 -6.92
CA GLN A 312 -24.58 -79.37 -6.66
C GLN A 312 -24.62 -78.91 -5.19
N LYS A 313 -24.40 -79.83 -4.24
CA LYS A 313 -24.32 -79.51 -2.81
C LYS A 313 -23.08 -78.69 -2.44
N GLU A 314 -21.95 -78.96 -3.10
CA GLU A 314 -20.72 -78.17 -2.92
C GLU A 314 -20.94 -76.70 -3.35
N LEU A 315 -21.79 -76.46 -4.36
CA LEU A 315 -22.18 -75.12 -4.79
C LEU A 315 -23.11 -74.42 -3.77
N GLU A 316 -24.12 -75.12 -3.25
CA GLU A 316 -25.02 -74.58 -2.21
C GLU A 316 -24.23 -74.13 -0.97
N LEU A 317 -23.22 -74.90 -0.56
CA LEU A 317 -22.33 -74.58 0.56
C LEU A 317 -21.51 -73.30 0.31
N ILE A 318 -20.97 -73.12 -0.91
CA ILE A 318 -20.23 -71.91 -1.30
C ILE A 318 -21.15 -70.69 -1.33
N GLN A 319 -22.38 -70.84 -1.83
CA GLN A 319 -23.38 -69.76 -1.82
C GLN A 319 -23.78 -69.35 -0.39
N GLN A 320 -23.92 -70.31 0.53
CA GLN A 320 -24.17 -70.00 1.95
C GLN A 320 -23.00 -69.22 2.57
N GLN A 321 -21.75 -69.64 2.34
CA GLN A 321 -20.56 -68.95 2.84
C GLN A 321 -20.45 -67.51 2.30
N LEU A 322 -20.82 -67.28 1.04
CA LEU A 322 -20.89 -65.93 0.46
C LEU A 322 -21.99 -65.05 1.08
N ALA A 323 -23.12 -65.64 1.47
CA ALA A 323 -24.18 -64.91 2.18
C ALA A 323 -23.76 -64.50 3.61
N GLU A 324 -23.06 -65.39 4.32
CA GLU A 324 -22.56 -65.14 5.68
C GLU A 324 -21.48 -64.04 5.73
N LEU A 325 -20.81 -63.75 4.61
CA LEU A 325 -19.80 -62.68 4.48
C LEU A 325 -20.38 -61.28 4.22
N ASN A 326 -21.69 -61.12 4.00
CA ASN A 326 -22.29 -59.86 3.53
C ASN A 326 -23.10 -58.99 4.55
N PRO A 327 -22.95 -59.07 5.89
CA PRO A 327 -23.88 -58.43 6.85
C PRO A 327 -23.60 -56.95 7.19
N LEU A 328 -22.86 -56.19 6.37
CA LEU A 328 -22.30 -54.87 6.77
C LEU A 328 -22.63 -53.67 5.84
N GLN A 329 -23.73 -53.71 5.07
CA GLN A 329 -24.07 -52.61 4.14
C GLN A 329 -25.45 -51.93 4.30
N GLU A 330 -26.38 -52.40 5.14
CA GLU A 330 -27.75 -51.83 5.18
C GLU A 330 -28.06 -50.89 6.37
N ASP A 331 -27.39 -51.01 7.53
CA ASP A 331 -27.64 -50.17 8.72
C ASP A 331 -27.00 -48.77 8.63
N ALA A 332 -27.37 -47.98 7.62
CA ALA A 332 -26.86 -46.63 7.38
C ALA A 332 -27.89 -45.59 6.90
N THR A 333 -29.19 -45.80 7.11
CA THR A 333 -30.25 -44.82 6.74
C THR A 333 -30.97 -44.24 7.96
N VAL A 334 -30.38 -43.19 8.57
CA VAL A 334 -31.03 -42.41 9.63
C VAL A 334 -32.17 -41.57 9.05
N SER A 335 -33.41 -41.94 9.36
CA SER A 335 -34.58 -41.10 9.08
C SER A 335 -34.87 -40.15 10.25
N VAL A 336 -35.22 -38.89 9.92
CA VAL A 336 -35.53 -37.84 10.91
C VAL A 336 -36.95 -37.34 10.67
N THR A 337 -37.79 -37.37 11.70
CA THR A 337 -39.03 -36.56 11.80
C THR A 337 -39.46 -36.47 13.28
N PRO A 338 -40.23 -35.45 13.70
CA PRO A 338 -40.05 -34.87 15.03
C PRO A 338 -41.14 -35.23 16.06
N SER A 339 -40.78 -35.08 17.34
CA SER A 339 -41.72 -34.97 18.46
C SER A 339 -41.42 -33.71 19.30
N ASN A 340 -42.48 -33.01 19.70
CA ASN A 340 -42.42 -31.76 20.48
C ASN A 340 -42.81 -32.05 21.96
N PRO A 341 -42.88 -31.08 22.90
CA PRO A 341 -42.08 -31.11 24.12
C PRO A 341 -42.88 -31.48 25.38
N VAL A 342 -42.19 -31.76 26.50
CA VAL A 342 -42.59 -31.31 27.86
C VAL A 342 -41.47 -31.50 28.91
N GLN A 343 -41.11 -30.38 29.56
CA GLN A 343 -40.65 -30.14 30.95
C GLN A 343 -39.63 -31.01 31.72
N ASN A 344 -38.72 -30.28 32.39
CA ASN A 344 -38.12 -30.51 33.72
C ASN A 344 -37.19 -31.73 33.96
N ASN A 345 -35.88 -31.46 34.12
CA ASN A 345 -35.35 -31.19 35.46
C ASN A 345 -33.92 -30.58 35.54
N LYS A 346 -33.69 -29.94 36.69
CA LYS A 346 -32.51 -29.26 37.25
C LYS A 346 -31.13 -29.95 37.05
N PRO A 347 -30.03 -29.22 36.79
CA PRO A 347 -28.67 -29.77 36.69
C PRO A 347 -28.01 -29.99 38.07
N SER A 348 -27.02 -30.88 38.12
CA SER A 348 -26.16 -31.14 39.29
C SER A 348 -24.69 -31.31 38.88
N ASN A 349 -23.78 -30.62 39.57
CA ASN A 349 -22.33 -30.67 39.32
C ASN A 349 -21.74 -32.07 39.50
N ILE A 350 -20.79 -32.44 38.64
CA ILE A 350 -19.77 -33.46 38.94
C ILE A 350 -18.40 -32.89 38.53
N ASN A 351 -17.51 -32.69 39.51
CA ASN A 351 -16.09 -32.50 39.28
C ASN A 351 -15.42 -33.86 39.01
N ILE A 352 -14.43 -33.91 38.11
CA ILE A 352 -13.51 -35.05 38.02
C ILE A 352 -12.08 -34.52 38.01
N THR A 353 -11.35 -34.79 39.09
CA THR A 353 -9.90 -34.63 39.19
C THR A 353 -9.19 -35.87 38.62
N PRO A 354 -8.04 -35.73 37.95
CA PRO A 354 -7.26 -36.87 37.46
C PRO A 354 -6.48 -37.58 38.60
N THR A 355 -6.36 -38.91 38.50
CA THR A 355 -5.77 -39.76 39.54
C THR A 355 -4.32 -40.14 39.24
N THR A 356 -3.42 -39.98 40.21
CA THR A 356 -1.99 -40.34 40.08
C THR A 356 -1.73 -41.82 40.46
N PRO A 357 -1.03 -42.61 39.62
CA PRO A 357 -0.48 -43.92 40.03
C PRO A 357 0.79 -43.79 40.89
N LYS A 358 1.05 -44.76 41.77
CA LYS A 358 2.24 -44.79 42.66
C LYS A 358 3.40 -45.65 42.12
N GLN A 359 4.57 -45.46 42.71
CA GLN A 359 5.87 -46.07 42.36
C GLN A 359 6.09 -47.46 42.99
N MET A 360 6.94 -48.27 42.34
CA MET A 360 7.98 -49.12 42.93
C MET A 360 9.21 -48.99 42.00
N GLN A 361 10.45 -48.68 42.39
CA GLN A 361 11.36 -49.09 43.49
C GLN A 361 12.28 -50.29 43.15
N GLU A 362 13.54 -49.97 42.83
CA GLU A 362 14.84 -50.61 43.19
C GLU A 362 15.94 -49.64 42.66
N GLU A 363 16.73 -48.96 43.50
CA GLU A 363 18.09 -49.32 43.99
C GLU A 363 19.14 -49.51 42.85
N VAL A 364 20.38 -48.98 42.88
CA VAL A 364 21.42 -48.97 43.94
C VAL A 364 22.39 -47.76 43.78
N HIS A 365 23.04 -47.31 44.89
CA HIS A 365 24.29 -46.50 45.10
C HIS A 365 25.01 -45.75 43.91
N THR A 366 25.65 -44.57 44.03
CA THR A 366 26.08 -43.64 45.13
C THR A 366 26.48 -42.26 44.49
N THR A 367 27.09 -41.19 45.08
CA THR A 367 27.87 -40.92 46.32
C THR A 367 27.92 -39.39 46.63
N ASN A 368 28.41 -38.99 47.81
CA ASN A 368 29.28 -37.83 48.19
C ASN A 368 29.39 -36.60 47.24
N ASN A 369 29.31 -35.32 47.67
CA ASN A 369 29.69 -34.72 48.97
C ASN A 369 29.02 -33.34 49.26
N GLU A 370 29.04 -32.95 50.53
CA GLU A 370 28.72 -31.63 51.16
C GLU A 370 29.86 -30.56 51.01
N PRO A 371 29.77 -29.29 51.51
CA PRO A 371 28.81 -28.73 52.50
C PRO A 371 28.17 -27.33 52.25
N GLU A 372 27.18 -27.05 53.12
CA GLU A 372 26.72 -25.82 53.80
C GLU A 372 27.51 -24.49 53.60
N THR A 373 26.94 -23.27 53.68
CA THR A 373 26.14 -22.65 54.79
C THR A 373 25.27 -21.48 54.24
N THR A 374 23.96 -21.36 54.52
CA THR A 374 23.25 -20.80 55.70
C THR A 374 23.62 -19.38 56.15
N GLU A 375 22.71 -18.41 55.97
CA GLU A 375 22.11 -17.63 57.08
C GLU A 375 20.87 -16.82 56.65
N GLU A 376 19.80 -16.90 57.46
CA GLU A 376 18.64 -15.98 57.54
C GLU A 376 18.92 -14.98 58.71
N PRO A 377 18.16 -13.86 58.97
CA PRO A 377 16.70 -13.86 59.10
C PRO A 377 15.93 -12.52 58.86
N ALA A 378 14.62 -12.58 59.16
CA ALA A 378 13.80 -11.56 59.85
C ALA A 378 13.04 -10.47 59.06
N ASP A 379 11.72 -10.69 58.96
CA ASP A 379 10.63 -9.70 58.86
C ASP A 379 10.47 -8.94 60.20
N PRO A 380 9.90 -7.69 60.26
CA PRO A 380 8.45 -7.62 60.51
C PRO A 380 7.66 -6.41 59.95
N PHE A 381 6.39 -6.70 59.60
CA PHE A 381 5.17 -5.86 59.62
C PHE A 381 5.08 -4.74 60.69
N PRO A 382 4.34 -3.62 60.44
CA PRO A 382 2.87 -3.61 60.61
C PRO A 382 2.07 -2.75 59.59
N ALA A 383 0.74 -2.66 59.80
CA ALA A 383 -0.26 -2.10 58.87
C ALA A 383 -1.16 -0.99 59.52
N ALA A 384 -2.24 -0.63 58.82
CA ALA A 384 -3.21 0.47 59.11
C ALA A 384 -2.77 1.86 58.57
N GLU A 385 -3.64 2.84 58.31
CA GLU A 385 -5.06 3.02 58.71
C GLU A 385 -6.02 3.32 57.54
N ARG A 386 -7.34 3.38 57.85
CA ARG A 386 -8.39 3.99 57.02
C ARG A 386 -8.57 5.46 57.42
N TYR A 387 -8.98 6.34 56.50
CA TYR A 387 -9.84 7.48 56.86
C TYR A 387 -10.83 7.84 55.75
N ASP A 388 -11.75 8.76 56.07
CA ASP A 388 -13.12 8.76 55.56
C ASP A 388 -13.48 9.98 54.70
N ASN A 389 -14.71 9.96 54.19
CA ASN A 389 -15.40 10.98 53.40
C ASN A 389 -15.17 12.46 53.84
N MET A 390 -14.92 13.35 52.87
CA MET A 390 -15.40 14.74 52.94
C MET A 390 -15.86 15.27 51.57
N LYS A 391 -17.12 15.73 51.52
CA LYS A 391 -17.54 16.85 50.65
C LYS A 391 -17.22 18.16 51.38
N PRO A 392 -17.12 19.29 50.66
CA PRO A 392 -18.19 20.27 50.88
C PRO A 392 -18.74 20.97 49.61
N ASN A 393 -19.89 21.58 49.85
CA ASN A 393 -20.81 22.40 49.06
C ASN A 393 -20.28 23.35 47.96
N ASN A 394 -21.23 23.80 47.14
CA ASN A 394 -21.20 25.10 46.46
C ASN A 394 -21.11 26.27 47.48
N ASP A 395 -20.79 27.47 47.01
CA ASP A 395 -21.80 28.53 46.86
C ASP A 395 -21.27 29.70 46.00
N ASP A 396 -22.21 30.53 45.53
CA ASP A 396 -22.14 31.77 44.73
C ASP A 396 -20.80 32.46 44.37
N ILE A 397 -20.76 33.07 43.16
CA ILE A 397 -20.76 34.55 43.01
C ILE A 397 -20.84 35.02 41.54
N ASN A 398 -21.59 36.12 41.33
CA ASN A 398 -21.66 37.03 40.19
C ASN A 398 -21.95 36.51 38.77
N SER A 399 -23.18 36.83 38.34
CA SER A 399 -23.50 37.27 36.99
C SER A 399 -22.71 38.53 36.58
N GLN A 400 -22.25 38.59 35.31
CA GLN A 400 -22.19 39.84 34.56
C GLN A 400 -22.61 39.62 33.10
N SER A 401 -23.41 40.55 32.58
CA SER A 401 -24.03 40.45 31.26
C SER A 401 -23.07 40.93 30.16
N ARG A 402 -23.02 40.26 29.01
CA ARG A 402 -22.30 40.74 27.82
C ARG A 402 -23.29 41.02 26.67
N PRO A 403 -23.29 42.22 26.06
CA PRO A 403 -24.29 42.61 25.07
C PRO A 403 -24.06 41.95 23.71
N GLN A 404 -25.13 41.78 22.93
CA GLN A 404 -25.05 41.39 21.52
C GLN A 404 -24.84 42.61 20.61
N PRO A 405 -23.95 42.54 19.60
CA PRO A 405 -23.91 43.51 18.51
C PRO A 405 -25.11 43.34 17.57
N LYS A 406 -25.57 44.43 16.98
CA LYS A 406 -26.79 44.47 16.14
C LYS A 406 -26.51 44.01 14.71
N LEU A 407 -27.56 43.51 14.04
CA LEU A 407 -27.62 43.43 12.59
C LEU A 407 -27.79 44.84 12.01
N ASP A 408 -27.08 45.14 10.92
CA ASP A 408 -27.43 46.19 9.98
C ASP A 408 -27.35 45.66 8.54
N LYS A 409 -28.19 46.21 7.65
CA LYS A 409 -28.31 45.84 6.23
C LYS A 409 -27.92 47.01 5.33
N PRO A 410 -27.31 46.73 4.18
CA PRO A 410 -27.76 47.31 2.91
C PRO A 410 -28.26 46.19 1.97
N ALA A 411 -29.44 46.25 1.35
CA ALA A 411 -29.96 47.23 0.38
C ALA A 411 -29.61 46.84 -1.08
N THR A 412 -30.63 46.34 -1.79
CA THR A 412 -30.73 46.29 -3.27
C THR A 412 -30.73 47.73 -3.83
N THR A 413 -30.49 48.05 -5.10
CA THR A 413 -30.66 47.43 -6.44
C THR A 413 -29.89 48.34 -7.45
N PRO A 414 -29.96 48.26 -8.82
CA PRO A 414 -30.60 47.29 -9.72
C PRO A 414 -29.70 46.77 -10.87
N THR A 415 -30.30 45.90 -11.70
CA THR A 415 -29.84 45.39 -12.99
C THR A 415 -29.54 46.49 -14.04
N GLN A 416 -28.57 46.24 -14.92
CA GLN A 416 -28.57 46.75 -16.30
C GLN A 416 -28.23 45.62 -17.28
N GLU A 417 -28.94 45.58 -18.41
CA GLU A 417 -28.72 44.65 -19.52
C GLU A 417 -27.71 45.25 -20.51
N LEU A 418 -26.91 44.42 -21.18
CA LEU A 418 -26.09 44.86 -22.31
C LEU A 418 -25.92 43.72 -23.34
N HIS A 419 -26.66 43.83 -24.45
CA HIS A 419 -26.40 43.04 -25.67
C HIS A 419 -25.19 43.59 -26.42
N HIS A 420 -24.31 42.72 -26.91
CA HIS A 420 -23.48 42.81 -28.14
C HIS A 420 -22.50 41.60 -28.14
N GLU A 421 -21.98 41.05 -29.23
CA GLU A 421 -22.45 40.93 -30.62
C GLU A 421 -21.58 39.85 -31.32
N PHE A 422 -22.13 39.09 -32.28
CA PHE A 422 -21.36 38.07 -32.99
C PHE A 422 -20.30 38.68 -33.93
N LYS A 423 -19.05 38.22 -33.83
CA LYS A 423 -18.03 38.36 -34.89
C LYS A 423 -17.66 36.99 -35.46
N LYS A 424 -17.55 36.94 -36.78
CA LYS A 424 -17.33 35.71 -37.58
C LYS A 424 -15.84 35.54 -37.89
N GLU A 425 -15.33 34.34 -37.71
CA GLU A 425 -13.99 33.96 -38.18
C GLU A 425 -14.00 33.58 -39.68
N LYS A 426 -12.82 33.56 -40.30
CA LYS A 426 -12.61 33.12 -41.69
C LYS A 426 -11.66 31.92 -41.72
N PRO A 427 -11.92 30.88 -42.53
CA PRO A 427 -11.05 29.72 -42.62
C PRO A 427 -9.78 30.00 -43.43
N VAL A 428 -8.65 29.44 -42.98
CA VAL A 428 -7.37 29.40 -43.72
C VAL A 428 -7.13 27.98 -44.24
N LYS A 429 -6.59 27.87 -45.46
CA LYS A 429 -6.46 26.59 -46.19
C LYS A 429 -5.24 25.79 -45.74
N LYS A 430 -5.39 24.46 -45.66
CA LYS A 430 -4.27 23.51 -45.63
C LYS A 430 -3.52 23.50 -46.97
N LYS A 431 -2.26 23.08 -46.95
CA LYS A 431 -1.52 22.52 -48.09
C LYS A 431 -0.80 21.26 -47.63
N GLU A 432 -0.82 20.23 -48.47
CA GLU A 432 0.01 19.03 -48.30
C GLU A 432 1.43 19.27 -48.81
N ILE A 433 2.39 18.53 -48.25
CA ILE A 433 3.73 18.32 -48.82
C ILE A 433 4.04 16.83 -48.67
N ILE A 434 4.58 16.23 -49.73
CA ILE A 434 4.90 14.80 -49.84
C ILE A 434 6.32 14.57 -49.27
N PRO A 435 6.58 13.51 -48.48
CA PRO A 435 7.91 13.23 -47.95
C PRO A 435 8.86 12.64 -49.01
N GLU A 436 10.13 12.99 -48.91
CA GLU A 436 11.22 12.46 -49.75
C GLU A 436 12.02 11.37 -48.99
N LYS A 437 12.73 10.50 -49.73
CA LYS A 437 13.41 9.29 -49.21
C LYS A 437 14.88 9.56 -48.84
N ILE A 438 15.64 8.50 -48.46
CA ILE A 438 17.14 8.39 -48.27
C ILE A 438 17.57 8.32 -46.78
N PRO A 439 18.44 7.36 -46.36
CA PRO A 439 18.66 5.98 -46.81
C PRO A 439 18.75 4.98 -45.62
N ASP A 440 19.19 3.74 -45.86
CA ASP A 440 19.54 2.76 -44.81
C ASP A 440 20.87 3.08 -44.11
N ILE A 441 20.98 2.68 -42.82
CA ILE A 441 22.23 2.49 -42.08
C ILE A 441 22.11 1.15 -41.33
N GLN A 442 23.13 0.31 -41.40
CA GLN A 442 23.07 -1.06 -40.88
C GLN A 442 23.46 -1.18 -39.40
N GLU A 443 22.82 -2.18 -38.80
CA GLU A 443 22.95 -2.78 -37.47
C GLU A 443 24.36 -2.86 -36.85
N GLU A 444 24.40 -2.73 -35.51
CA GLU A 444 24.86 -3.85 -34.66
C GLU A 444 23.79 -4.06 -33.57
N SER A 445 23.13 -5.23 -33.55
CA SER A 445 22.06 -5.56 -32.60
C SER A 445 22.52 -6.58 -31.56
N PHE A 446 22.37 -6.28 -30.27
CA PHE A 446 22.68 -7.19 -29.18
C PHE A 446 21.50 -8.13 -28.90
N ASP A 447 21.66 -9.44 -29.15
CA ASP A 447 20.62 -10.45 -28.95
C ASP A 447 20.40 -10.72 -27.45
N ILE A 448 19.19 -10.42 -26.97
CA ILE A 448 18.78 -10.58 -25.57
C ILE A 448 18.18 -11.97 -25.30
N ASP A 449 17.61 -12.62 -26.32
CA ASP A 449 16.94 -13.92 -26.16
C ASP A 449 17.97 -15.06 -26.04
N ALA A 450 19.12 -14.93 -26.71
CA ALA A 450 20.29 -15.76 -26.47
C ALA A 450 20.76 -15.71 -25.00
N PHE A 451 20.81 -14.51 -24.40
CA PHE A 451 21.24 -14.30 -23.02
C PHE A 451 20.22 -14.81 -21.98
N LEU A 452 18.93 -14.69 -22.26
CA LEU A 452 17.87 -15.25 -21.41
C LEU A 452 17.85 -16.79 -21.43
N THR A 453 18.12 -17.39 -22.59
CA THR A 453 18.15 -18.85 -22.77
C THR A 453 19.27 -19.51 -21.95
N ASP A 454 20.49 -18.96 -22.01
CA ASP A 454 21.65 -19.47 -21.26
C ASP A 454 21.42 -19.41 -19.74
N LYS A 455 20.78 -18.32 -19.27
CA LYS A 455 20.48 -18.13 -17.84
C LYS A 455 19.42 -19.09 -17.29
N LEU A 456 18.50 -19.57 -18.13
CA LEU A 456 17.50 -20.58 -17.74
C LEU A 456 18.10 -21.99 -17.64
N GLN A 457 19.05 -22.35 -18.53
CA GLN A 457 19.73 -23.66 -18.46
C GLN A 457 20.68 -23.81 -17.25
N LEU A 458 21.10 -22.69 -16.64
CA LEU A 458 21.93 -22.67 -15.44
C LEU A 458 21.15 -22.89 -14.13
N GLN A 459 19.83 -22.70 -14.10
CA GLN A 459 19.02 -22.91 -12.88
C GLN A 459 18.47 -24.34 -12.76
N SER A 460 18.34 -25.08 -13.86
CA SER A 460 17.83 -26.47 -13.87
C SER A 460 18.91 -27.53 -13.58
N LYS A 461 19.96 -27.20 -12.80
CA LYS A 461 21.20 -28.00 -12.72
C LYS A 461 21.80 -28.18 -11.31
N GLN A 462 21.00 -28.01 -10.26
CA GLN A 462 21.43 -28.19 -8.86
C GLN A 462 20.62 -29.21 -8.03
N THR A 463 19.70 -29.98 -8.64
CA THR A 463 18.95 -31.04 -7.96
C THR A 463 18.90 -32.32 -8.78
N GLU A 464 20.04 -32.99 -8.95
CA GLU A 464 20.16 -34.46 -9.06
C GLU A 464 21.65 -34.87 -9.18
N SER A 465 22.14 -35.71 -8.26
CA SER A 465 23.49 -36.27 -8.30
C SER A 465 23.67 -37.47 -7.36
N THR A 466 23.11 -38.62 -7.74
CA THR A 466 23.72 -39.94 -7.47
C THR A 466 23.17 -41.03 -8.40
N ASN A 467 24.09 -41.87 -8.91
CA ASN A 467 23.86 -43.20 -9.51
C ASN A 467 23.48 -43.32 -11.01
N ASN A 468 24.55 -43.30 -11.83
CA ASN A 468 24.91 -44.30 -12.86
C ASN A 468 24.07 -44.51 -14.14
N GLU A 469 24.65 -44.01 -15.24
CA GLU A 469 24.96 -44.71 -16.51
C GLU A 469 24.02 -45.81 -17.07
N ILE A 470 23.57 -45.66 -18.33
CA ILE A 470 24.07 -46.41 -19.51
C ILE A 470 23.41 -45.93 -20.83
N ASN A 471 24.15 -46.02 -21.95
CA ASN A 471 23.74 -45.93 -23.38
C ASN A 471 23.22 -44.60 -24.01
N LYS A 472 24.09 -43.98 -24.81
CA LYS A 472 24.03 -43.83 -26.30
C LYS A 472 22.76 -44.37 -27.03
N ASP A 473 22.32 -43.86 -28.19
CA ASP A 473 23.01 -43.14 -29.29
C ASP A 473 21.97 -42.49 -30.26
N THR A 474 22.47 -41.72 -31.26
CA THR A 474 21.81 -41.38 -32.57
C THR A 474 21.06 -40.03 -32.75
N THR A 475 21.39 -39.35 -33.86
CA THR A 475 20.87 -38.07 -34.38
C THR A 475 19.83 -38.23 -35.51
N THR A 476 18.96 -37.25 -35.74
CA THR A 476 18.50 -36.84 -37.11
C THR A 476 17.78 -35.46 -37.12
N HIS A 477 17.53 -34.89 -38.32
CA HIS A 477 17.13 -33.49 -38.53
C HIS A 477 15.78 -33.32 -39.28
N THR A 478 14.91 -32.39 -38.82
CA THR A 478 14.09 -31.40 -39.60
C THR A 478 13.10 -31.85 -40.72
N PRO A 479 12.16 -30.99 -41.22
CA PRO A 479 11.50 -29.79 -40.66
C PRO A 479 9.96 -29.70 -40.95
N THR A 480 9.36 -28.53 -40.63
CA THR A 480 8.31 -27.81 -41.43
C THR A 480 6.81 -27.88 -41.01
N SER A 481 6.18 -26.70 -41.11
CA SER A 481 4.72 -26.36 -41.16
C SER A 481 3.86 -26.35 -39.89
N SER A 482 3.81 -25.17 -39.27
CA SER A 482 2.60 -24.37 -38.98
C SER A 482 1.24 -25.05 -38.70
N ASN A 483 0.62 -24.67 -37.58
CA ASN A 483 -0.69 -24.01 -37.66
C ASN A 483 -1.00 -23.11 -36.46
N THR A 484 -1.81 -22.08 -36.69
CA THR A 484 -2.18 -21.05 -35.71
C THR A 484 -3.39 -21.48 -34.88
N VAL A 485 -3.28 -21.47 -33.54
CA VAL A 485 -4.44 -21.53 -32.63
C VAL A 485 -4.27 -20.51 -31.51
N THR A 486 -5.36 -19.80 -31.22
CA THR A 486 -5.47 -18.74 -30.21
C THR A 486 -5.23 -19.25 -28.79
N GLU A 487 -4.30 -18.63 -28.06
CA GLU A 487 -4.24 -18.73 -26.61
C GLU A 487 -5.40 -17.94 -25.98
N THR A 488 -6.56 -18.58 -25.90
CA THR A 488 -7.66 -18.09 -25.04
C THR A 488 -7.23 -18.32 -23.59
N SER A 489 -6.91 -17.24 -22.87
CA SER A 489 -6.47 -17.31 -21.48
C SER A 489 -7.58 -17.84 -20.56
N THR A 490 -7.54 -19.13 -20.26
CA THR A 490 -8.41 -19.75 -19.27
C THR A 490 -8.16 -19.13 -17.90
N PRO A 491 -9.21 -18.86 -17.10
CA PRO A 491 -9.03 -18.45 -15.72
C PRO A 491 -8.40 -19.61 -14.95
N THR A 492 -7.30 -19.33 -14.25
CA THR A 492 -6.75 -20.26 -13.25
C THR A 492 -7.85 -20.57 -12.24
N ILE A 493 -8.19 -21.85 -12.11
CA ILE A 493 -9.17 -22.32 -11.14
C ILE A 493 -8.53 -22.16 -9.75
N GLU A 494 -9.07 -21.26 -8.91
CA GLU A 494 -8.67 -21.21 -7.50
C GLU A 494 -9.01 -22.56 -6.85
N GLU A 495 -8.02 -23.17 -6.19
CA GLU A 495 -8.17 -24.49 -5.56
C GLU A 495 -9.32 -24.50 -4.55
N GLU A 496 -10.02 -25.62 -4.42
CA GLU A 496 -11.21 -25.65 -3.57
C GLU A 496 -10.83 -25.57 -2.08
N ILE A 497 -11.14 -24.41 -1.50
CA ILE A 497 -10.87 -24.07 -0.09
C ILE A 497 -11.72 -24.96 0.83
N ILE A 498 -11.19 -26.13 1.19
CA ILE A 498 -11.75 -27.02 2.22
C ILE A 498 -11.27 -26.53 3.60
N ILE A 499 -11.99 -25.55 4.16
CA ILE A 499 -11.81 -25.11 5.55
C ILE A 499 -12.71 -25.96 6.47
N PRO A 500 -12.15 -26.76 7.40
CA PRO A 500 -12.93 -27.56 8.36
C PRO A 500 -13.35 -26.71 9.57
N ILE A 501 -14.16 -25.67 9.35
CA ILE A 501 -14.74 -24.81 10.40
C ILE A 501 -16.27 -24.88 10.31
N ASN A 502 -16.95 -24.82 11.46
CA ASN A 502 -18.41 -24.77 11.51
C ASN A 502 -18.93 -23.40 11.01
N ILE A 503 -19.25 -23.32 9.71
CA ILE A 503 -19.75 -22.11 9.06
C ILE A 503 -21.09 -21.64 9.66
N GLU A 504 -21.88 -22.55 10.26
CA GLU A 504 -23.20 -22.24 10.78
C GLU A 504 -23.15 -21.29 11.99
N ASP A 505 -22.22 -21.53 12.93
CA ASP A 505 -22.00 -20.66 14.09
C ASP A 505 -21.59 -19.25 13.66
N HIS A 506 -20.78 -19.15 12.59
CA HIS A 506 -20.37 -17.88 12.01
C HIS A 506 -21.55 -17.13 11.39
N ILE A 507 -22.42 -17.81 10.63
CA ILE A 507 -23.62 -17.20 10.02
C ILE A 507 -24.56 -16.63 11.09
N GLN A 508 -24.74 -17.30 12.23
CA GLN A 508 -25.57 -16.82 13.34
C GLN A 508 -25.07 -15.50 13.97
N THR A 509 -23.81 -15.09 13.75
CA THR A 509 -23.26 -13.79 14.18
C THR A 509 -23.52 -12.63 13.21
N LEU A 510 -24.11 -12.92 12.05
CA LEU A 510 -24.36 -11.95 10.99
C LEU A 510 -25.83 -11.52 11.00
N ASN A 511 -26.07 -10.22 11.11
CA ASN A 511 -27.40 -9.64 10.86
C ASN A 511 -27.58 -9.36 9.36
N ASP A 512 -28.82 -9.10 8.94
CA ASP A 512 -29.19 -8.95 7.53
C ASP A 512 -28.33 -7.89 6.79
N LYS A 513 -27.98 -6.80 7.46
CA LYS A 513 -27.09 -5.76 6.91
C LYS A 513 -25.65 -6.21 6.72
N LYS A 514 -25.09 -6.99 7.66
CA LYS A 514 -23.78 -7.65 7.49
C LYS A 514 -23.82 -8.65 6.34
N ILE A 515 -24.88 -9.48 6.27
CA ILE A 515 -25.10 -10.47 5.21
C ILE A 515 -25.17 -9.78 3.84
N TYR A 516 -25.97 -8.70 3.73
CA TYR A 516 -26.12 -7.94 2.49
C TYR A 516 -24.80 -7.30 2.04
N VAL A 517 -24.02 -6.69 2.95
CA VAL A 517 -22.70 -6.13 2.63
C VAL A 517 -21.71 -7.23 2.19
N LEU A 518 -21.66 -8.36 2.89
CA LEU A 518 -20.80 -9.49 2.54
C LEU A 518 -21.17 -10.09 1.17
N LYS A 519 -22.48 -10.21 0.87
CA LYS A 519 -23.00 -10.57 -0.46
C LYS A 519 -22.62 -9.55 -1.53
N SER A 520 -22.78 -8.25 -1.26
CA SER A 520 -22.44 -7.17 -2.20
C SER A 520 -20.96 -7.20 -2.60
N ILE A 521 -20.08 -7.43 -1.62
CA ILE A 521 -18.63 -7.57 -1.86
C ILE A 521 -18.34 -8.84 -2.67
N GLY A 522 -18.96 -9.98 -2.34
CA GLY A 522 -18.73 -11.24 -3.06
C GLY A 522 -19.34 -11.33 -4.46
N PHE A 523 -20.46 -10.63 -4.75
CA PHE A 523 -21.06 -10.60 -6.08
C PHE A 523 -20.41 -9.59 -7.04
N HIS A 524 -19.91 -8.46 -6.53
CA HIS A 524 -19.44 -7.34 -7.35
C HIS A 524 -17.96 -6.99 -7.17
N GLY A 525 -17.28 -7.60 -6.20
CA GLY A 525 -15.86 -7.39 -5.93
C GLY A 525 -15.52 -6.04 -5.29
N TYR A 526 -16.52 -5.25 -4.86
CA TYR A 526 -16.32 -3.89 -4.33
C TYR A 526 -15.33 -3.87 -3.16
N SER A 527 -14.22 -3.15 -3.33
CA SER A 527 -13.15 -3.09 -2.32
C SER A 527 -13.14 -1.81 -1.48
N ARG A 528 -14.03 -0.83 -1.71
CA ARG A 528 -14.09 0.40 -0.90
C ARG A 528 -15.51 0.76 -0.47
N ASN A 529 -15.62 1.45 0.67
CA ASN A 529 -16.91 1.92 1.22
C ASN A 529 -17.64 2.93 0.29
N GLN A 530 -16.96 3.52 -0.69
CA GLN A 530 -17.56 4.50 -1.60
C GLN A 530 -18.42 3.80 -2.67
N GLU A 531 -17.83 2.89 -3.45
CA GLU A 531 -18.51 2.06 -4.44
C GLU A 531 -19.64 1.25 -3.80
N LEU A 532 -19.35 0.59 -2.67
CA LEU A 532 -20.34 -0.17 -1.91
C LEU A 532 -21.53 0.69 -1.45
N SER A 533 -21.28 1.94 -1.03
CA SER A 533 -22.36 2.86 -0.65
C SER A 533 -23.15 3.39 -1.83
N ASP A 534 -22.48 3.67 -2.95
CA ASP A 534 -23.11 4.18 -4.16
C ASP A 534 -23.86 3.06 -4.92
N PHE A 535 -23.56 1.78 -4.64
CA PHE A 535 -24.36 0.61 -5.01
C PHE A 535 -25.59 0.43 -4.11
N ILE A 536 -25.41 0.39 -2.79
CA ILE A 536 -26.50 0.23 -1.79
C ILE A 536 -27.59 1.30 -1.93
N GLN A 537 -27.26 2.51 -2.38
CA GLN A 537 -28.22 3.60 -2.64
C GLN A 537 -29.01 3.45 -3.96
N LYS A 538 -28.58 2.57 -4.87
CA LYS A 538 -29.23 2.34 -6.18
C LYS A 538 -29.99 1.03 -6.22
N ASP A 539 -29.54 0.02 -5.48
CA ASP A 539 -30.23 -1.26 -5.34
C ASP A 539 -31.50 -1.14 -4.47
N SER A 540 -32.54 -1.90 -4.81
CA SER A 540 -33.82 -1.85 -4.10
C SER A 540 -33.78 -2.52 -2.72
N GLU A 541 -33.11 -3.68 -2.58
CA GLU A 541 -32.96 -4.37 -1.29
C GLU A 541 -32.00 -3.58 -0.39
N GLY A 542 -30.92 -3.04 -0.97
CA GLY A 542 -30.00 -2.12 -0.30
C GLY A 542 -30.69 -0.87 0.24
N ASN A 543 -31.54 -0.21 -0.55
CA ASN A 543 -32.25 0.99 -0.09
C ASN A 543 -33.34 0.66 0.95
N GLU A 544 -34.00 -0.49 0.87
CA GLU A 544 -34.94 -0.93 1.92
C GLU A 544 -34.23 -1.21 3.26
N LEU A 545 -33.10 -1.91 3.23
CA LEU A 545 -32.32 -2.24 4.43
C LEU A 545 -31.64 -1.02 5.07
N PHE A 546 -31.11 -0.09 4.27
CA PHE A 546 -30.29 1.03 4.77
C PHE A 546 -31.02 2.38 4.84
N GLY A 547 -32.07 2.57 4.03
CA GLY A 547 -32.91 3.77 3.99
C GLY A 547 -32.25 4.99 3.33
N ASP A 548 -33.07 5.86 2.76
CA ASP A 548 -32.71 6.98 1.85
C ASP A 548 -31.98 8.17 2.53
N LYS A 549 -30.93 7.91 3.30
CA LYS A 549 -30.16 8.93 4.05
C LYS A 549 -28.66 8.74 3.83
N SER A 550 -28.19 9.00 2.61
CA SER A 550 -26.80 8.90 2.13
C SER A 550 -25.68 9.09 3.17
N LYS A 551 -25.73 10.17 3.98
CA LYS A 551 -24.72 10.43 5.04
C LYS A 551 -24.73 9.39 6.18
N THR A 552 -25.90 8.91 6.57
CA THR A 552 -26.07 7.84 7.57
C THR A 552 -25.60 6.51 7.00
N ILE A 553 -25.98 6.20 5.75
CA ILE A 553 -25.58 4.96 5.04
C ILE A 553 -24.05 4.81 5.02
N LYS A 554 -23.29 5.86 4.64
CA LYS A 554 -21.81 5.81 4.59
C LYS A 554 -21.18 5.53 5.96
N GLN A 555 -21.77 6.02 7.05
CA GLN A 555 -21.30 5.74 8.40
C GLN A 555 -21.71 4.33 8.89
N GLU A 556 -22.91 3.87 8.56
CA GLU A 556 -23.38 2.51 8.89
C GLU A 556 -22.56 1.44 8.15
N ILE A 557 -22.35 1.60 6.84
CA ILE A 557 -21.44 0.74 6.04
C ILE A 557 -20.04 0.71 6.65
N THR A 558 -19.49 1.87 7.03
CA THR A 558 -18.14 1.93 7.66
C THR A 558 -18.06 1.19 9.00
N ASN A 559 -19.17 1.11 9.75
CA ASN A 559 -19.23 0.33 10.97
C ASN A 559 -19.44 -1.17 10.69
N ILE A 560 -20.21 -1.53 9.66
CA ILE A 560 -20.39 -2.91 9.22
C ILE A 560 -19.10 -3.49 8.64
N THR A 561 -18.42 -2.79 7.74
CA THR A 561 -17.15 -3.27 7.17
C THR A 561 -16.06 -3.36 8.23
N ARG A 562 -16.00 -2.45 9.21
CA ARG A 562 -15.15 -2.65 10.41
C ARG A 562 -15.55 -3.91 11.17
N GLY A 563 -16.81 -4.10 11.53
CA GLY A 563 -17.25 -5.29 12.27
C GLY A 563 -17.05 -6.61 11.51
N LEU A 564 -17.04 -6.60 10.17
CA LEU A 564 -16.70 -7.74 9.33
C LEU A 564 -15.17 -8.00 9.28
N ILE A 565 -14.33 -6.96 9.37
CA ILE A 565 -12.88 -7.08 9.54
C ILE A 565 -12.55 -7.62 10.94
N ASP A 566 -13.15 -7.04 11.98
CA ASP A 566 -12.98 -7.45 13.39
C ASP A 566 -13.42 -8.92 13.61
N SER A 567 -14.34 -9.43 12.77
CA SER A 567 -14.82 -10.82 12.77
C SER A 567 -14.09 -11.73 11.75
N ASN A 568 -13.00 -11.27 11.13
CA ASN A 568 -12.19 -11.99 10.15
C ASN A 568 -12.94 -12.49 8.87
N TYR A 569 -14.04 -11.85 8.47
CA TYR A 569 -14.71 -12.09 7.17
C TYR A 569 -14.12 -11.22 6.05
N LEU A 570 -13.52 -10.08 6.39
CA LEU A 570 -12.82 -9.18 5.47
C LEU A 570 -11.39 -8.94 5.94
N THR A 571 -10.45 -8.91 5.00
CA THR A 571 -9.13 -8.31 5.23
C THR A 571 -9.12 -6.90 4.66
N ALA A 572 -8.31 -6.00 5.22
CA ALA A 572 -8.26 -4.60 4.80
C ALA A 572 -6.81 -4.07 4.73
N GLN A 573 -6.44 -3.56 3.56
CA GLN A 573 -5.17 -2.92 3.30
C GLN A 573 -5.33 -1.40 3.21
N ARG A 574 -4.48 -0.66 3.91
CA ARG A 574 -4.41 0.81 3.80
C ARG A 574 -3.64 1.20 2.54
N ILE A 575 -4.32 1.83 1.59
CA ILE A 575 -3.73 2.41 0.38
C ILE A 575 -3.36 3.87 0.66
N THR A 576 -2.16 4.27 0.21
CA THR A 576 -1.66 5.66 0.27
C THR A 576 -1.49 6.16 -1.15
N MET A 577 -2.07 7.31 -1.49
CA MET A 577 -2.15 7.80 -2.87
C MET A 577 -1.21 9.00 -3.07
N GLY A 578 -0.03 8.79 -3.67
CA GLY A 578 0.90 9.88 -3.99
C GLY A 578 1.91 10.23 -2.89
N GLY A 579 2.16 9.30 -1.96
CA GLY A 579 3.17 9.46 -0.92
C GLY A 579 2.88 10.58 0.09
N ARG A 580 3.90 11.38 0.43
CA ARG A 580 3.85 12.36 1.52
C ARG A 580 2.96 13.55 1.18
N GLY A 581 1.80 13.63 1.82
CA GLY A 581 0.73 14.61 1.53
C GLY A 581 -0.47 14.01 0.79
N GLY A 582 -0.35 12.76 0.32
CA GLY A 582 -1.45 11.99 -0.26
C GLY A 582 -2.56 11.66 0.74
N TYR A 583 -3.80 11.53 0.24
CA TYR A 583 -4.88 10.96 1.04
C TYR A 583 -4.72 9.44 1.18
N ASN A 584 -5.39 8.88 2.18
CA ASN A 584 -5.30 7.47 2.56
C ASN A 584 -6.71 6.89 2.63
N PHE A 585 -6.89 5.65 2.20
CA PHE A 585 -8.14 4.91 2.38
C PHE A 585 -7.86 3.43 2.67
N ASN A 586 -8.85 2.73 3.22
CA ASN A 586 -8.78 1.28 3.36
C ASN A 586 -9.48 0.63 2.16
N SER A 587 -8.80 -0.30 1.53
CA SER A 587 -9.30 -1.21 0.50
C SER A 587 -9.46 -2.59 1.13
N PHE A 588 -10.53 -3.33 0.83
CA PHE A 588 -10.84 -4.61 1.47
C PHE A 588 -11.24 -5.71 0.49
N GLU A 589 -11.13 -6.96 0.94
CA GLU A 589 -11.59 -8.15 0.22
C GLU A 589 -11.99 -9.26 1.20
N LEU A 590 -12.71 -10.27 0.70
CA LEU A 590 -13.09 -11.44 1.49
C LEU A 590 -11.84 -12.26 1.88
N THR A 591 -11.72 -12.57 3.17
CA THR A 591 -10.82 -13.63 3.65
C THR A 591 -11.34 -14.99 3.17
N ASP A 592 -10.56 -16.06 3.33
CA ASP A 592 -11.04 -17.41 2.97
C ASP A 592 -12.27 -17.84 3.83
N MET A 593 -12.37 -17.34 5.07
CA MET A 593 -13.59 -17.43 5.89
C MET A 593 -14.75 -16.62 5.28
N GLY A 594 -14.51 -15.39 4.82
CA GLY A 594 -15.49 -14.60 4.08
C GLY A 594 -15.94 -15.26 2.76
N LYS A 595 -15.02 -15.87 2.01
CA LYS A 595 -15.31 -16.65 0.80
C LYS A 595 -16.17 -17.88 1.13
N ALA A 596 -15.84 -18.61 2.19
CA ALA A 596 -16.58 -19.79 2.63
C ALA A 596 -18.01 -19.45 3.10
N VAL A 597 -18.17 -18.38 3.90
CA VAL A 597 -19.48 -17.86 4.32
C VAL A 597 -20.29 -17.36 3.12
N PHE A 598 -19.68 -16.64 2.18
CA PHE A 598 -20.35 -16.23 0.93
C PHE A 598 -20.84 -17.47 0.14
N LYS A 599 -19.96 -18.44 -0.11
CA LYS A 599 -20.29 -19.69 -0.83
C LYS A 599 -21.39 -20.47 -0.12
N HIS A 600 -21.43 -20.49 1.21
CA HIS A 600 -22.55 -21.06 1.95
C HIS A 600 -23.85 -20.27 1.68
N LEU A 601 -23.83 -18.94 1.82
CA LEU A 601 -25.02 -18.08 1.75
C LEU A 601 -25.60 -17.89 0.34
N THR A 602 -24.80 -18.05 -0.72
CA THR A 602 -25.21 -17.79 -2.12
C THR A 602 -25.16 -19.03 -3.03
N LYS A 603 -24.49 -20.10 -2.57
CA LYS A 603 -24.11 -21.29 -3.37
C LYS A 603 -23.27 -20.96 -4.63
N GLN A 604 -22.63 -19.79 -4.65
CA GLN A 604 -21.75 -19.33 -5.74
C GLN A 604 -20.35 -19.02 -5.19
N GLN A 605 -19.32 -19.12 -6.03
CA GLN A 605 -18.00 -18.58 -5.68
C GLN A 605 -18.01 -17.05 -5.77
N PRO A 606 -17.33 -16.32 -4.89
CA PRO A 606 -17.24 -14.87 -4.98
C PRO A 606 -16.37 -14.45 -6.16
N VAL A 607 -16.65 -13.28 -6.74
CA VAL A 607 -15.83 -12.69 -7.80
C VAL A 607 -14.50 -12.16 -7.23
N ILE A 608 -13.47 -12.10 -8.09
CA ILE A 608 -12.16 -11.54 -7.73
C ILE A 608 -12.34 -10.07 -7.31
N SER A 609 -11.79 -9.69 -6.16
CA SER A 609 -11.91 -8.33 -5.61
C SER A 609 -11.34 -7.27 -6.57
N GLU A 610 -11.90 -6.06 -6.56
CA GLU A 610 -11.36 -4.89 -7.26
C GLU A 610 -9.89 -4.67 -6.87
N MET A 611 -9.57 -4.82 -5.58
CA MET A 611 -8.21 -4.72 -5.06
C MET A 611 -7.24 -5.74 -5.70
N ALA A 612 -7.65 -7.01 -5.86
CA ALA A 612 -6.84 -8.04 -6.49
C ALA A 612 -6.77 -7.89 -8.03
N GLN A 613 -7.86 -7.46 -8.67
CA GLN A 613 -7.88 -7.16 -10.11
C GLN A 613 -6.89 -6.04 -10.45
N LEU A 614 -6.94 -4.91 -9.74
CA LEU A 614 -6.02 -3.77 -9.93
C LEU A 614 -4.56 -4.17 -9.69
N LYS A 615 -4.29 -5.00 -8.67
CA LYS A 615 -2.95 -5.55 -8.42
C LYS A 615 -2.46 -6.42 -9.57
N ARG A 616 -3.31 -7.30 -10.10
CA ARG A 616 -3.00 -8.21 -11.22
C ARG A 616 -2.77 -7.45 -12.53
N GLN A 617 -3.45 -6.33 -12.74
CA GLN A 617 -3.34 -5.50 -13.95
C GLN A 617 -2.14 -4.55 -13.92
N HIS A 618 -1.87 -3.88 -12.80
CA HIS A 618 -0.90 -2.78 -12.70
C HIS A 618 0.29 -3.05 -11.74
N GLY A 619 0.37 -4.24 -11.13
CA GLY A 619 1.45 -4.64 -10.21
C GLY A 619 1.47 -3.92 -8.86
N SER A 620 0.78 -2.79 -8.71
CA SER A 620 0.79 -1.95 -7.53
C SER A 620 -0.58 -1.31 -7.29
N TYR A 621 -1.13 -1.51 -6.09
CA TYR A 621 -2.46 -1.00 -5.71
C TYR A 621 -2.58 0.53 -5.87
N GLU A 622 -1.55 1.28 -5.49
CA GLU A 622 -1.51 2.74 -5.68
C GLU A 622 -1.65 3.12 -7.16
N HIS A 623 -0.93 2.45 -8.05
CA HIS A 623 -0.98 2.75 -9.49
C HIS A 623 -2.34 2.42 -10.09
N GLY A 624 -2.87 1.22 -9.81
CA GLY A 624 -4.19 0.82 -10.27
C GLY A 624 -5.32 1.72 -9.77
N TYR A 625 -5.29 2.13 -8.50
CA TYR A 625 -6.30 3.07 -7.98
C TYR A 625 -6.15 4.49 -8.53
N LEU A 626 -4.92 4.95 -8.85
CA LEU A 626 -4.75 6.22 -9.55
C LEU A 626 -5.31 6.12 -10.98
N ILE A 627 -5.06 5.03 -11.70
CA ILE A 627 -5.63 4.82 -13.05
C ILE A 627 -7.16 4.80 -12.99
N LYS A 628 -7.74 4.03 -12.05
CA LYS A 628 -9.20 3.96 -11.83
C LYS A 628 -9.80 5.35 -11.59
N GLU A 629 -9.32 6.07 -10.57
CA GLU A 629 -9.88 7.38 -10.24
C GLU A 629 -9.62 8.46 -11.31
N ALA A 630 -8.56 8.32 -12.11
CA ALA A 630 -8.36 9.18 -13.27
C ALA A 630 -9.39 8.88 -14.37
N SER A 631 -9.60 7.61 -14.69
CA SER A 631 -10.58 7.18 -15.69
C SER A 631 -12.02 7.59 -15.31
N GLU A 632 -12.42 7.39 -14.05
CA GLU A 632 -13.73 7.80 -13.51
C GLU A 632 -13.96 9.31 -13.62
N GLU A 633 -12.96 10.15 -13.29
CA GLU A 633 -13.08 11.60 -13.42
C GLU A 633 -13.18 12.06 -14.88
N PHE A 634 -12.49 11.40 -15.82
CA PHE A 634 -12.58 11.70 -17.25
C PHE A 634 -13.93 11.28 -17.85
N GLU A 635 -14.44 10.10 -17.50
CA GLU A 635 -15.79 9.66 -17.88
C GLU A 635 -16.84 10.63 -17.33
N ALA A 636 -16.67 11.09 -16.08
CA ALA A 636 -17.49 12.14 -15.46
C ALA A 636 -17.31 13.56 -16.07
N MET A 637 -16.57 13.74 -17.17
CA MET A 637 -16.61 14.94 -18.03
C MET A 637 -17.04 14.64 -19.47
N GLY A 638 -17.61 13.46 -19.73
CA GLY A 638 -18.03 13.04 -21.06
C GLY A 638 -16.87 12.83 -22.02
N TYR A 639 -15.73 12.36 -21.52
CA TYR A 639 -14.74 11.70 -22.36
C TYR A 639 -15.14 10.22 -22.49
N LYS A 640 -14.96 9.65 -23.69
CA LYS A 640 -14.96 8.18 -23.83
C LYS A 640 -13.63 7.70 -23.27
N VAL A 641 -13.66 6.72 -22.37
CA VAL A 641 -12.46 6.21 -21.69
C VAL A 641 -12.27 4.74 -22.04
N LEU A 642 -11.03 4.32 -22.26
CA LEU A 642 -10.63 2.97 -22.59
C LEU A 642 -9.49 2.56 -21.64
N THR A 643 -9.71 1.53 -20.83
CA THR A 643 -8.75 1.01 -19.84
C THR A 643 -8.24 -0.39 -20.19
N ASP A 644 -8.86 -1.09 -21.15
CA ASP A 644 -8.43 -2.45 -21.51
C ASP A 644 -7.02 -2.45 -22.10
N ARG A 645 -6.20 -3.42 -21.68
CA ARG A 645 -4.82 -3.60 -22.14
C ARG A 645 -4.69 -3.74 -23.67
N VAL A 646 -5.72 -4.24 -24.35
CA VAL A 646 -5.79 -4.30 -25.82
C VAL A 646 -5.99 -2.90 -26.41
N ASN A 647 -6.98 -2.15 -25.91
CA ASN A 647 -7.30 -0.80 -26.36
C ASN A 647 -6.17 0.22 -26.05
N CYS A 648 -5.36 -0.04 -25.02
CA CYS A 648 -4.25 0.80 -24.59
C CYS A 648 -2.88 0.39 -25.18
N ARG A 649 -2.79 -0.69 -25.95
CA ARG A 649 -1.56 -1.11 -26.64
C ARG A 649 -1.36 -0.31 -27.92
N ARG A 650 -0.12 0.06 -28.22
CA ARG A 650 0.33 0.60 -29.51
C ARG A 650 1.65 -0.10 -29.88
N ASP A 651 1.71 -0.64 -31.08
CA ASP A 651 2.90 -1.32 -31.60
C ASP A 651 3.87 -0.34 -32.27
N LEU A 652 5.16 -0.65 -32.23
CA LEU A 652 6.25 0.13 -32.81
C LEU A 652 6.75 -0.55 -34.09
N ASN A 653 7.48 0.21 -34.91
CA ASN A 653 7.96 -0.24 -36.23
C ASN A 653 8.92 -1.45 -36.18
N ASP A 654 9.51 -1.72 -35.01
CA ASP A 654 10.47 -2.80 -34.75
C ASP A 654 9.86 -4.01 -34.03
N GLY A 655 8.52 -4.06 -33.91
CA GLY A 655 7.80 -5.15 -33.23
C GLY A 655 7.78 -5.04 -31.70
N ARG A 656 8.47 -4.07 -31.09
CA ARG A 656 8.20 -3.70 -29.68
C ARG A 656 6.80 -3.10 -29.57
N HIS A 657 6.30 -2.97 -28.35
CA HIS A 657 5.04 -2.28 -28.07
C HIS A 657 5.16 -1.38 -26.83
N LYS A 658 4.32 -0.34 -26.76
CA LYS A 658 3.98 0.39 -25.54
C LYS A 658 2.55 0.04 -25.16
N ILE A 659 2.30 -0.03 -23.86
CA ILE A 659 0.95 -0.06 -23.29
C ILE A 659 0.84 1.19 -22.45
N PHE A 660 -0.16 2.02 -22.74
CA PHE A 660 -0.51 3.21 -21.96
C PHE A 660 -1.35 2.80 -20.75
N ASP A 661 -1.38 3.61 -19.71
CA ASP A 661 -2.14 3.29 -18.50
C ASP A 661 -3.65 3.33 -18.76
N PHE A 662 -4.10 4.30 -19.56
CA PHE A 662 -5.41 4.34 -20.19
C PHE A 662 -5.42 5.30 -21.39
N VAL A 663 -6.50 5.27 -22.17
CA VAL A 663 -6.71 6.16 -23.32
C VAL A 663 -8.04 6.90 -23.16
N ILE A 664 -8.06 8.19 -23.50
CA ILE A 664 -9.29 9.00 -23.52
C ILE A 664 -9.52 9.61 -24.89
N GLU A 665 -10.79 9.67 -25.30
CA GLU A 665 -11.23 10.26 -26.56
C GLU A 665 -12.29 11.33 -26.31
N LYS A 666 -12.14 12.49 -26.95
CA LYS A 666 -13.16 13.54 -26.98
C LYS A 666 -13.05 14.39 -28.23
N ASP A 667 -14.20 14.74 -28.81
CA ASP A 667 -14.30 15.54 -30.04
C ASP A 667 -13.46 14.98 -31.21
N GLY A 668 -13.30 13.66 -31.26
CA GLY A 668 -12.47 12.95 -32.24
C GLY A 668 -10.96 13.01 -32.00
N LYS A 669 -10.49 13.62 -30.89
CA LYS A 669 -9.09 13.57 -30.46
C LYS A 669 -8.88 12.46 -29.43
N GLU A 670 -8.03 11.50 -29.77
CA GLU A 670 -7.43 10.54 -28.84
C GLU A 670 -6.28 11.19 -28.04
N MET A 671 -6.18 10.85 -26.76
CA MET A 671 -5.08 11.23 -25.87
C MET A 671 -4.63 9.99 -25.09
N LEU A 672 -3.35 9.64 -25.25
CA LEU A 672 -2.71 8.46 -24.66
C LEU A 672 -2.11 8.87 -23.31
N ILE A 673 -2.54 8.26 -22.20
CA ILE A 673 -2.28 8.76 -20.84
C ILE A 673 -1.31 7.86 -20.08
N GLU A 674 -0.34 8.48 -19.38
CA GLU A 674 0.50 7.86 -18.37
C GLU A 674 0.20 8.44 -16.97
N VAL A 675 0.09 7.58 -15.95
CA VAL A 675 -0.22 7.95 -14.57
C VAL A 675 1.05 7.89 -13.73
N GLU A 676 1.80 8.98 -13.78
CA GLU A 676 3.18 9.04 -13.30
C GLU A 676 3.28 9.28 -11.79
N ARG A 677 3.80 8.27 -11.09
CA ARG A 677 4.09 8.29 -9.65
C ARG A 677 5.46 8.90 -9.33
N GLY A 678 6.33 9.09 -10.33
CA GLY A 678 7.72 9.52 -10.09
C GLY A 678 8.51 8.49 -9.28
N THR A 679 8.24 7.20 -9.50
CA THR A 679 8.98 6.06 -8.92
C THR A 679 10.00 5.48 -9.88
N HIS A 680 9.89 5.78 -11.18
CA HIS A 680 10.84 5.34 -12.20
C HIS A 680 12.20 6.03 -12.04
N ASN A 681 13.29 5.28 -12.24
CA ASN A 681 14.61 5.87 -12.42
C ASN A 681 14.68 6.62 -13.77
N GLU A 682 15.74 7.40 -14.00
CA GLU A 682 15.87 8.20 -15.22
C GLU A 682 15.88 7.35 -16.50
N GLU A 683 16.52 6.18 -16.49
CA GLU A 683 16.74 5.38 -17.69
C GLU A 683 15.47 4.63 -18.13
N ASP A 684 14.73 4.02 -17.19
CA ASP A 684 13.42 3.43 -17.48
C ASP A 684 12.42 4.48 -17.98
N PHE A 685 12.45 5.68 -17.36
CA PHE A 685 11.61 6.79 -17.81
C PHE A 685 12.00 7.25 -19.22
N PHE A 686 13.30 7.38 -19.54
CA PHE A 686 13.74 7.75 -20.90
C PHE A 686 13.36 6.70 -21.94
N ASN A 687 13.54 5.41 -21.63
CA ASN A 687 13.15 4.31 -22.52
C ASN A 687 11.62 4.23 -22.72
N ALA A 688 10.82 4.67 -21.74
CA ALA A 688 9.39 4.88 -21.92
C ALA A 688 9.10 6.10 -22.81
N MET A 689 9.79 7.23 -22.61
CA MET A 689 9.59 8.44 -23.41
C MET A 689 9.95 8.25 -24.88
N ASP A 690 11.03 7.52 -25.19
CA ASP A 690 11.43 7.23 -26.57
C ASP A 690 10.33 6.42 -27.28
N LYS A 691 9.81 5.36 -26.65
CA LYS A 691 8.69 4.57 -27.20
C LYS A 691 7.44 5.42 -27.41
N ILE A 692 7.10 6.30 -26.47
CA ILE A 692 5.96 7.21 -26.63
C ILE A 692 6.23 8.22 -27.76
N TYR A 693 7.47 8.72 -27.91
CA TYR A 693 7.85 9.62 -29.00
C TYR A 693 7.73 8.96 -30.38
N GLU A 694 8.05 7.67 -30.51
CA GLU A 694 7.84 6.91 -31.76
C GLU A 694 6.34 6.90 -32.15
N ILE A 695 5.43 6.83 -31.17
CA ILE A 695 3.97 6.76 -31.35
C ILE A 695 3.31 8.13 -31.53
N THR A 696 3.70 9.14 -30.75
CA THR A 696 3.03 10.45 -30.66
C THR A 696 4.01 11.59 -30.34
N LYS A 697 3.64 12.83 -30.71
CA LYS A 697 4.36 14.07 -30.30
C LYS A 697 3.62 14.86 -29.22
N ASP A 698 2.38 14.47 -28.91
CA ASP A 698 1.61 14.96 -27.76
C ASP A 698 1.69 13.92 -26.62
N PHE A 699 2.30 14.30 -25.51
CA PHE A 699 2.42 13.50 -24.28
C PHE A 699 1.39 13.97 -23.23
N TYR A 700 0.84 13.05 -22.43
CA TYR A 700 -0.12 13.37 -21.35
C TYR A 700 0.25 12.64 -20.05
N PHE A 701 0.53 13.41 -19.00
CA PHE A 701 0.91 12.90 -17.68
C PHE A 701 -0.09 13.37 -16.62
N ILE A 702 -0.59 12.41 -15.84
CA ILE A 702 -1.35 12.66 -14.61
C ILE A 702 -0.49 12.24 -13.43
N THR A 703 -0.26 13.14 -12.47
CA THR A 703 0.52 12.83 -11.26
C THR A 703 -0.35 12.93 -10.00
N PRO A 704 -0.06 12.17 -8.93
CA PRO A 704 -0.86 12.20 -7.70
C PRO A 704 -0.98 13.57 -7.03
N ASN A 705 0.04 14.42 -7.20
CA ASN A 705 0.07 15.79 -6.66
C ASN A 705 1.03 16.69 -7.48
N GLN A 706 0.99 18.00 -7.22
CA GLN A 706 1.87 18.99 -7.87
C GLN A 706 3.38 18.81 -7.56
N THR A 707 3.75 18.22 -6.42
CA THR A 707 5.16 17.96 -6.06
C THR A 707 5.77 16.91 -6.98
N ILE A 708 5.10 15.76 -7.17
CA ILE A 708 5.52 14.75 -8.15
C ILE A 708 5.53 15.35 -9.57
N LEU A 709 4.55 16.20 -9.90
CA LEU A 709 4.45 16.88 -11.18
C LEU A 709 5.71 17.68 -11.52
N TYR A 710 6.10 18.65 -10.67
CA TYR A 710 7.20 19.56 -10.99
C TYR A 710 8.58 18.98 -10.66
N ASP A 711 8.74 18.38 -9.47
CA ASP A 711 10.07 18.04 -8.95
C ASP A 711 10.62 16.73 -9.52
N LYS A 712 9.71 15.86 -9.99
CA LYS A 712 10.04 14.56 -10.60
C LYS A 712 9.66 14.50 -12.08
N THR A 713 8.39 14.30 -12.41
CA THR A 713 7.97 13.91 -13.77
C THR A 713 8.33 14.98 -14.81
N ARG A 714 8.04 16.26 -14.53
CA ARG A 714 8.44 17.37 -15.42
C ARG A 714 9.96 17.47 -15.54
N LYS A 715 10.70 17.34 -14.43
CA LYS A 715 12.17 17.37 -14.43
C LYS A 715 12.76 16.24 -15.26
N GLN A 716 12.31 15.00 -15.07
CA GLN A 716 12.72 13.83 -15.87
C GLN A 716 12.40 14.04 -17.35
N PHE A 717 11.22 14.58 -17.70
CA PHE A 717 10.88 14.91 -19.10
C PHE A 717 11.83 15.96 -19.72
N HIS A 718 12.18 17.02 -19.00
CA HIS A 718 13.12 18.04 -19.50
C HIS A 718 14.56 17.48 -19.59
N MET A 719 14.91 16.53 -18.73
CA MET A 719 16.19 15.80 -18.79
C MET A 719 16.23 14.81 -19.95
N TRP A 720 15.11 14.15 -20.29
CA TRP A 720 14.98 13.32 -21.50
C TRP A 720 15.20 14.16 -22.77
N ILE A 721 14.45 15.27 -22.91
CA ILE A 721 14.60 16.22 -24.03
C ILE A 721 16.06 16.67 -24.16
N LYS A 722 16.74 17.00 -23.05
CA LYS A 722 18.14 17.42 -23.04
C LYS A 722 19.14 16.30 -23.36
N LYS A 723 18.94 15.09 -22.82
CA LYS A 723 19.92 13.98 -22.91
C LYS A 723 19.80 13.15 -24.19
N ARG A 724 18.57 12.87 -24.67
CA ARG A 724 18.33 12.01 -25.85
C ARG A 724 17.93 12.81 -27.10
N MET A 725 17.18 13.91 -26.93
CA MET A 725 16.56 14.62 -28.06
C MET A 725 17.30 15.87 -28.55
N GLY A 726 18.55 16.10 -28.11
CA GLY A 726 19.34 17.28 -28.50
C GLY A 726 18.97 18.59 -27.80
N GLY A 727 17.99 18.57 -26.89
CA GLY A 727 17.49 19.74 -26.17
C GLY A 727 16.38 20.51 -26.90
N SER A 728 15.75 21.45 -26.21
CA SER A 728 14.57 22.19 -26.69
C SER A 728 14.79 23.05 -27.94
N SER A 729 16.04 23.23 -28.38
CA SER A 729 16.39 23.95 -29.61
C SER A 729 16.45 23.04 -30.85
N ASP A 730 16.41 21.72 -30.68
CA ASP A 730 16.48 20.75 -31.77
C ASP A 730 15.23 20.86 -32.68
N PRO A 731 15.38 20.97 -34.02
CA PRO A 731 14.25 21.09 -34.95
C PRO A 731 13.23 19.94 -34.89
N ARG A 732 13.60 18.76 -34.37
CA ARG A 732 12.70 17.61 -34.18
C ARG A 732 11.78 17.78 -32.96
N ILE A 733 12.17 18.64 -32.02
CA ILE A 733 11.44 18.96 -30.79
C ILE A 733 10.71 20.30 -30.91
N LYS A 734 11.42 21.33 -31.37
CA LYS A 734 10.97 22.72 -31.37
C LYS A 734 9.80 22.95 -32.31
N GLY A 735 8.66 23.38 -31.77
CA GLY A 735 7.40 23.54 -32.48
C GLY A 735 6.67 22.22 -32.76
N VAL A 736 7.22 21.07 -32.35
CA VAL A 736 6.72 19.72 -32.66
C VAL A 736 6.16 19.01 -31.42
N VAL A 737 6.91 18.99 -30.32
CA VAL A 737 6.53 18.24 -29.10
C VAL A 737 5.69 19.09 -28.14
N THR A 738 4.55 18.55 -27.73
CA THR A 738 3.70 19.09 -26.65
C THR A 738 3.71 18.11 -25.49
N VAL A 739 3.95 18.61 -24.27
CA VAL A 739 3.73 17.83 -23.04
C VAL A 739 2.62 18.45 -22.22
N ASN A 740 1.68 17.63 -21.77
CA ASN A 740 0.48 18.04 -21.04
C ASN A 740 0.54 17.46 -19.63
N PHE A 741 0.69 18.32 -18.62
CA PHE A 741 0.71 17.88 -17.23
C PHE A 741 -0.61 18.19 -16.52
N LEU A 742 -1.02 17.28 -15.63
CA LEU A 742 -2.18 17.39 -14.76
C LEU A 742 -1.85 16.76 -13.40
N SER A 743 -2.42 17.26 -12.30
CA SER A 743 -2.44 16.54 -11.02
C SER A 743 -3.87 16.25 -10.58
N PHE A 744 -4.04 15.29 -9.67
CA PHE A 744 -5.35 14.99 -9.08
C PHE A 744 -6.00 16.21 -8.41
N ASP A 745 -5.21 17.10 -7.81
CA ASP A 745 -5.69 18.36 -7.20
C ASP A 745 -6.39 19.29 -8.20
N LEU A 746 -6.02 19.20 -9.49
CA LEU A 746 -6.61 19.96 -10.59
C LEU A 746 -7.70 19.18 -11.32
N LEU A 747 -7.53 17.86 -11.47
CA LEU A 747 -8.52 16.95 -12.08
C LEU A 747 -9.84 16.97 -11.31
N LYS A 748 -9.78 16.82 -9.98
CA LYS A 748 -10.93 16.79 -9.07
C LYS A 748 -11.44 18.18 -8.67
N LYS A 749 -10.87 19.26 -9.23
CA LYS A 749 -11.18 20.63 -8.80
C LYS A 749 -12.58 21.04 -9.28
N THR A 750 -13.41 21.48 -8.33
CA THR A 750 -14.75 22.02 -8.60
C THR A 750 -14.83 23.49 -8.16
N PRO A 751 -15.28 24.43 -9.02
CA PRO A 751 -15.57 24.26 -10.45
C PRO A 751 -14.30 23.91 -11.25
N ARG A 752 -14.47 23.11 -12.31
CA ARG A 752 -13.37 22.64 -13.17
C ARG A 752 -12.70 23.83 -13.91
N PRO A 753 -11.37 23.84 -14.06
CA PRO A 753 -10.66 24.94 -14.71
C PRO A 753 -10.98 25.02 -16.21
N LYS A 754 -10.93 26.22 -16.80
CA LYS A 754 -11.17 26.45 -18.24
C LYS A 754 -10.23 25.64 -19.15
N THR A 755 -9.02 25.36 -18.66
CA THR A 755 -8.02 24.50 -19.29
C THR A 755 -7.60 23.46 -18.26
N LEU A 756 -7.92 22.19 -18.51
CA LEU A 756 -7.55 21.09 -17.62
C LEU A 756 -6.03 20.83 -17.67
N TRP A 757 -5.50 20.64 -18.87
CA TRP A 757 -4.10 20.35 -19.12
C TRP A 757 -3.21 21.60 -19.02
N LYS A 758 -2.12 21.51 -18.25
CA LYS A 758 -1.02 22.48 -18.29
C LYS A 758 -0.07 22.10 -19.43
N ALA A 759 -0.47 22.44 -20.64
CA ALA A 759 0.33 22.23 -21.85
C ALA A 759 1.62 23.07 -21.81
N THR A 760 2.74 22.43 -22.15
CA THR A 760 4.02 23.08 -22.49
C THR A 760 4.40 22.60 -23.87
N LYS A 761 4.52 23.53 -24.83
CA LYS A 761 5.05 23.24 -26.16
C LYS A 761 6.50 23.69 -26.21
N PHE A 762 7.38 22.82 -26.70
CA PHE A 762 8.79 23.14 -26.94
C PHE A 762 8.99 23.82 -28.30
#